data_AF-A0A9P1DQG6-F1
#
_entry.id   AF-A0A9P1DQG6-F1
#
_cell.length_a   1.000
_cell.length_b   1.000
_cell.length_c   1.000
_cell.angle_alpha   90.00
_cell.angle_beta   90.00
_cell.angle_gamma   90.00
#
_symmetry.space_group_name_H-M   'P 1'
#
loop_
_entity.id
_entity.type
_entity.pdbx_description
1 polymer ?
#
loop_
_entity_poly.entity_id
_entity_poly.type
_entity_poly.pdbx_seq_one_letter_code
_entity_poly.pdbx_strand_id
1 'polypeptide(L)'
;MATANVNALYKGLDGHAGKLHYLQSQMREYKLNCIAIQEARTDHGLSCNGNILRFCTGHRDGQYGIELWFDLETPFAVDHRGKEYRFAASHFQVVHYDPQRLLVRCDADLLSFWVLACHAPHSGHPGAVRDAWWATTTHILEEYHDSDALFVLADANAEPGAFDGRTVLKKGFPSSANTQAFREILDMYELVLPATSDIHYGSNNTWTHCSGRTQHCIDHIAVPRTWLGRCTHSQVLDEYDLATMHDDHKPVALQMQWHECHAASSTQGRQRQGYKAARYQHHPEMRNQILGISELCWHNDVEQQTAYITKHLHDILGSTSTPGSLCKKFYITEKAWQIRTDKIQYKKKIKETQRMLNRELLQCCFGAWTQHSQPRSEHVDLIEAFQYGISLRCTLLGLVARLRSAGLQLRQELIVNKKQALAACLAQLPPEASANDFLKQLKPFIGPTNPKKAKTKTMPVLNNEHGVRCQLPCEAQGIWIDFFQNMEAGQRMSHSALRRTWISELQEFQQAALDVEFSELPSLLDLEKALRRFASANDDSKSLIFIVEHFMHSIIFNRELQTVSPSPMKLKAHLHYSVKCRTVLQSRNIHFPIIPGSGSADDALRTSRHDRLLPPLVCMGPQQQATRRRQKPDIDGQLYDFLVDATADATDTDQYYLTVKNFVGDCTISWTRLRRTLDFFAETLMPEDAQVLHFAPECAIRVLRRLATVEEWPFLRCDISAQVEKYDIKELEKRCNNFCWDPSEQTDVPVHKPVGRFRIHQRRLAAAESSF
;
A
#
# COMPACT_ATOMS: atom_id res chain seq x y z
N MET A 1 15.81 -0.65 21.70
CA MET A 1 16.18 -0.96 20.29
C MET A 1 16.78 -2.35 20.23
N ALA A 2 16.80 -3.00 19.06
CA ALA A 2 17.43 -4.31 18.87
C ALA A 2 18.04 -4.48 17.46
N THR A 3 18.95 -5.42 17.28
CA THR A 3 19.42 -5.89 15.97
C THR A 3 19.36 -7.41 15.89
N ALA A 4 19.03 -7.97 14.73
CA ALA A 4 18.82 -9.40 14.56
C ALA A 4 19.03 -9.89 13.12
N ASN A 5 19.98 -10.80 12.92
CA ASN A 5 20.10 -11.56 11.68
C ASN A 5 19.11 -12.75 11.68
N VAL A 6 18.19 -12.78 10.71
CA VAL A 6 17.07 -13.73 10.69
C VAL A 6 17.19 -14.81 9.62
N ASN A 7 18.31 -14.87 8.90
CA ASN A 7 18.62 -15.73 7.75
C ASN A 7 17.67 -15.58 6.53
N ALA A 8 16.35 -15.55 6.74
CA ALA A 8 15.34 -15.24 5.73
C ALA A 8 13.99 -14.93 6.39
N LEU A 9 13.31 -13.87 5.95
CA LEU A 9 11.90 -13.61 6.28
C LEU A 9 10.94 -14.20 5.25
N TYR A 10 11.35 -14.38 3.98
CA TYR A 10 10.45 -14.80 2.90
C TYR A 10 11.14 -15.53 1.73
N LYS A 11 10.51 -16.60 1.22
CA LYS A 11 10.57 -17.04 -0.19
C LYS A 11 9.48 -18.09 -0.48
N GLY A 12 8.60 -17.83 -1.46
CA GLY A 12 7.73 -18.83 -2.12
C GLY A 12 6.22 -18.79 -1.78
N LEU A 13 5.42 -19.51 -2.59
CA LEU A 13 3.96 -19.75 -2.39
C LEU A 13 3.65 -20.50 -1.08
N ASP A 14 4.63 -21.23 -0.54
CA ASP A 14 4.62 -21.86 0.79
C ASP A 14 5.34 -21.03 1.88
N GLY A 15 5.68 -19.77 1.54
CA GLY A 15 6.51 -18.88 2.36
C GLY A 15 5.96 -18.78 3.77
N HIS A 16 6.82 -19.09 4.76
CA HIS A 16 6.54 -19.20 6.20
C HIS A 16 5.41 -18.28 6.71
N ALA A 17 4.17 -18.72 6.50
CA ALA A 17 3.00 -17.86 6.60
C ALA A 17 2.76 -17.56 8.09
N GLY A 18 3.24 -16.41 8.56
CA GLY A 18 3.15 -16.00 9.95
C GLY A 18 4.47 -15.61 10.62
N LYS A 19 5.64 -15.94 10.05
CA LYS A 19 6.95 -15.58 10.67
C LYS A 19 7.10 -14.09 10.91
N LEU A 20 6.81 -13.26 9.90
CA LEU A 20 6.84 -11.80 10.04
C LEU A 20 5.97 -11.32 11.21
N HIS A 21 4.72 -11.78 11.27
CA HIS A 21 3.79 -11.40 12.33
C HIS A 21 4.22 -11.89 13.71
N TYR A 22 4.81 -13.08 13.78
CA TYR A 22 5.35 -13.64 15.01
C TYR A 22 6.53 -12.82 15.55
N LEU A 23 7.45 -12.39 14.68
CA LEU A 23 8.53 -11.48 15.08
C LEU A 23 7.97 -10.13 15.52
N GLN A 24 7.01 -9.57 14.79
CA GLN A 24 6.34 -8.33 15.16
C GLN A 24 5.62 -8.40 16.51
N SER A 25 5.00 -9.53 16.85
CA SER A 25 4.38 -9.72 18.18
C SER A 25 5.42 -9.76 19.29
N GLN A 26 6.54 -10.44 19.08
CA GLN A 26 7.64 -10.47 20.06
C GLN A 26 8.26 -9.08 20.22
N MET A 27 8.47 -8.32 19.14
CA MET A 27 8.93 -6.92 19.20
C MET A 27 8.11 -6.08 20.18
N ARG A 28 6.77 -6.24 20.17
CA ARG A 28 5.85 -5.55 21.08
C ARG A 28 5.88 -6.08 22.51
N GLU A 29 6.00 -7.39 22.68
CA GLU A 29 6.15 -8.02 24.00
C GLU A 29 7.40 -7.49 24.72
N TYR A 30 8.52 -7.37 23.99
CA TYR A 30 9.77 -6.79 24.49
C TYR A 30 9.79 -5.25 24.48
N LYS A 31 8.70 -4.59 24.09
CA LYS A 31 8.56 -3.12 24.00
C LYS A 31 9.69 -2.46 23.20
N LEU A 32 10.13 -3.10 22.13
CA LEU A 32 11.18 -2.58 21.27
C LEU A 32 10.60 -1.50 20.35
N ASN A 33 11.02 -0.23 20.49
CA ASN A 33 10.58 0.83 19.58
C ASN A 33 11.19 0.70 18.17
N CYS A 34 12.38 0.10 18.06
CA CYS A 34 13.12 -0.06 16.81
C CYS A 34 13.85 -1.41 16.79
N ILE A 35 13.82 -2.10 15.65
CA ILE A 35 14.66 -3.28 15.38
C ILE A 35 15.23 -3.26 13.96
N ALA A 36 16.53 -3.51 13.82
CA ALA A 36 17.17 -3.76 12.52
C ALA A 36 17.22 -5.26 12.27
N ILE A 37 16.84 -5.67 11.06
CA ILE A 37 16.81 -7.06 10.61
C ILE A 37 17.82 -7.23 9.47
N GLN A 38 18.75 -8.16 9.63
CA GLN A 38 19.72 -8.53 8.60
C GLN A 38 19.35 -9.88 7.96
N GLU A 39 19.81 -10.09 6.73
CA GLU A 39 19.45 -11.25 5.89
C GLU A 39 17.94 -11.48 5.76
N ALA A 40 17.18 -10.41 5.61
CA ALA A 40 15.73 -10.51 5.45
C ALA A 40 15.34 -11.24 4.15
N ARG A 41 16.13 -11.09 3.08
CA ARG A 41 15.91 -11.67 1.74
C ARG A 41 14.52 -11.36 1.17
N THR A 42 13.93 -10.23 1.57
CA THR A 42 12.62 -9.74 1.12
C THR A 42 12.75 -8.84 -0.10
N ASP A 43 11.62 -8.61 -0.78
CA ASP A 43 11.54 -7.63 -1.87
C ASP A 43 11.69 -6.20 -1.34
N HIS A 44 12.24 -5.32 -2.18
CA HIS A 44 12.40 -3.91 -1.87
C HIS A 44 11.04 -3.21 -1.71
N GLY A 45 10.93 -2.33 -0.72
CA GLY A 45 9.78 -1.44 -0.56
C GLY A 45 9.53 -0.96 0.86
N LEU A 46 8.41 -0.26 1.02
CA LEU A 46 7.92 0.22 2.31
C LEU A 46 6.63 -0.52 2.69
N SER A 47 6.54 -1.01 3.92
CA SER A 47 5.30 -1.59 4.44
C SER A 47 4.97 -1.07 5.84
N CYS A 48 3.69 -0.94 6.15
CA CYS A 48 3.22 -0.62 7.49
C CYS A 48 2.06 -1.55 7.81
N ASN A 49 2.28 -2.49 8.73
CA ASN A 49 1.28 -3.46 9.14
C ASN A 49 1.28 -3.59 10.66
N GLY A 50 0.08 -3.54 11.27
CA GLY A 50 -0.06 -3.53 12.71
C GLY A 50 0.71 -2.39 13.38
N ASN A 51 0.71 -1.20 12.78
CA ASN A 51 1.48 -0.02 13.22
C ASN A 51 2.99 -0.24 13.37
N ILE A 52 3.55 -1.26 12.74
CA ILE A 52 5.00 -1.41 12.60
C ILE A 52 5.37 -0.99 11.19
N LEU A 53 6.09 0.12 11.09
CA LEU A 53 6.67 0.64 9.86
C LEU A 53 7.93 -0.15 9.52
N ARG A 54 8.07 -0.58 8.27
CA ARG A 54 9.19 -1.40 7.79
C ARG A 54 9.75 -0.81 6.51
N PHE A 55 11.01 -0.44 6.57
CA PHE A 55 11.84 -0.09 5.43
C PHE A 55 12.55 -1.35 4.94
N CYS A 56 12.38 -1.75 3.68
CA CYS A 56 12.97 -2.98 3.12
C CYS A 56 13.89 -2.63 1.95
N THR A 57 15.19 -2.91 2.06
CA THR A 57 16.18 -2.56 1.03
C THR A 57 16.13 -3.45 -0.22
N GLY A 58 15.48 -4.61 -0.12
CA GLY A 58 15.53 -5.64 -1.15
C GLY A 58 16.76 -6.53 -1.06
N HIS A 59 16.77 -7.60 -1.85
CA HIS A 59 17.85 -8.59 -1.86
C HIS A 59 18.70 -8.51 -3.14
N ARG A 60 19.89 -9.11 -3.13
CA ARG A 60 20.69 -9.37 -4.34
C ARG A 60 20.73 -10.86 -4.60
N ASP A 61 20.13 -11.33 -5.69
CA ASP A 61 20.07 -12.75 -6.06
C ASP A 61 19.55 -13.69 -4.96
N GLY A 62 18.65 -13.19 -4.11
CA GLY A 62 18.11 -13.90 -2.97
C GLY A 62 19.05 -13.99 -1.76
N GLN A 63 20.12 -13.20 -1.73
CA GLN A 63 21.03 -13.00 -0.60
C GLN A 63 20.87 -11.59 -0.02
N TYR A 64 21.39 -11.39 1.20
CA TYR A 64 21.35 -10.12 1.94
C TYR A 64 19.91 -9.64 2.18
N GLY A 65 19.71 -8.32 2.22
CA GLY A 65 18.45 -7.67 2.51
C GLY A 65 18.42 -7.20 3.95
N ILE A 66 18.21 -5.89 4.10
CA ILE A 66 18.06 -5.23 5.39
C ILE A 66 16.64 -4.74 5.51
N GLU A 67 16.11 -4.89 6.72
CA GLU A 67 14.93 -4.15 7.11
C GLU A 67 15.15 -3.35 8.37
N LEU A 68 14.58 -2.15 8.43
CA LEU A 68 14.53 -1.34 9.65
C LEU A 68 13.07 -1.14 10.06
N TRP A 69 12.74 -1.57 11.27
CA TRP A 69 11.37 -1.57 11.77
C TRP A 69 11.21 -0.57 12.90
N PHE A 70 10.11 0.19 12.88
CA PHE A 70 9.72 1.10 13.95
C PHE A 70 8.29 0.82 14.41
N ASP A 71 8.07 0.69 15.71
CA ASP A 71 6.72 0.59 16.27
C ASP A 71 6.14 2.00 16.45
N LEU A 72 5.07 2.28 15.72
CA LEU A 72 4.35 3.55 15.77
C LEU A 72 3.28 3.57 16.89
N GLU A 73 3.08 2.45 17.59
CA GLU A 73 2.08 2.34 18.65
C GLU A 73 2.67 2.52 20.05
N THR A 74 3.86 1.97 20.30
CA THR A 74 4.56 2.13 21.59
C THR A 74 5.18 3.54 21.68
N PRO A 75 4.87 4.32 22.73
CA PRO A 75 5.46 5.64 22.89
C PRO A 75 6.97 5.56 23.13
N PHE A 76 7.70 6.54 22.63
CA PHE A 76 9.14 6.71 22.86
C PHE A 76 9.43 7.74 23.96
N ALA A 77 8.47 8.62 24.28
CA ALA A 77 8.59 9.58 25.36
C ALA A 77 7.22 9.86 26.01
N VAL A 78 7.25 10.31 27.25
CA VAL A 78 6.06 10.75 28.01
C VAL A 78 6.43 12.06 28.72
N ASP A 79 5.57 13.08 28.63
CA ASP A 79 5.80 14.35 29.34
C ASP A 79 5.34 14.31 30.81
N HIS A 80 5.62 15.39 31.54
CA HIS A 80 5.23 15.56 32.94
C HIS A 80 3.70 15.56 33.18
N ARG A 81 2.89 15.74 32.11
CA ARG A 81 1.43 15.71 32.15
C ARG A 81 0.86 14.36 31.75
N GLY A 82 1.70 13.37 31.46
CA GLY A 82 1.31 12.04 31.01
C GLY A 82 0.97 11.96 29.52
N LYS A 83 1.27 12.98 28.71
CA LYS A 83 1.09 12.93 27.26
C LYS A 83 2.17 12.03 26.65
N GLU A 84 1.71 11.04 25.90
CA GLU A 84 2.57 10.08 25.20
C GLU A 84 2.95 10.57 23.80
N TYR A 85 4.23 10.46 23.47
CA TYR A 85 4.79 10.79 22.16
C TYR A 85 5.18 9.51 21.44
N ARG A 86 4.70 9.37 20.20
CA ARG A 86 4.83 8.18 19.36
C ARG A 86 5.47 8.54 18.03
N PHE A 87 6.16 7.58 17.43
CA PHE A 87 6.65 7.76 16.07
C PHE A 87 5.51 7.81 15.06
N ALA A 88 5.67 8.62 14.02
CA ALA A 88 4.82 8.64 12.85
C ALA A 88 5.67 8.33 11.60
N ALA A 89 5.04 7.79 10.55
CA ALA A 89 5.77 7.48 9.32
C ALA A 89 6.42 8.70 8.66
N SER A 90 5.88 9.90 8.89
CA SER A 90 6.43 11.17 8.42
C SER A 90 7.70 11.62 9.17
N HIS A 91 8.04 11.01 10.30
CA HIS A 91 9.28 11.35 11.02
C HIS A 91 10.53 10.75 10.39
N PHE A 92 10.39 9.90 9.37
CA PHE A 92 11.51 9.13 8.83
C PHE A 92 11.76 9.44 7.36
N GLN A 93 13.02 9.72 7.04
CA GLN A 93 13.52 9.95 5.68
C GLN A 93 14.64 8.96 5.38
N VAL A 94 14.52 8.23 4.27
CA VAL A 94 15.57 7.30 3.84
C VAL A 94 16.56 8.08 2.97
N VAL A 95 17.84 8.02 3.34
CA VAL A 95 18.89 8.79 2.67
C VAL A 95 19.73 7.90 1.77
N HIS A 96 20.13 6.72 2.28
CA HIS A 96 20.84 5.72 1.50
C HIS A 96 20.28 4.32 1.74
N TYR A 97 20.27 3.50 0.70
CA TYR A 97 20.01 2.08 0.84
C TYR A 97 20.71 1.25 -0.25
N ASP A 98 21.14 0.07 0.15
CA ASP A 98 21.56 -1.03 -0.73
C ASP A 98 21.24 -2.37 -0.01
N PRO A 99 21.42 -3.55 -0.63
CA PRO A 99 21.08 -4.82 0.02
C PRO A 99 21.79 -5.10 1.35
N GLN A 100 22.85 -4.36 1.69
CA GLN A 100 23.68 -4.53 2.90
C GLN A 100 23.79 -3.26 3.76
N ARG A 101 23.17 -2.14 3.37
CA ARG A 101 23.15 -0.89 4.15
C ARG A 101 21.81 -0.20 4.05
N LEU A 102 21.36 0.40 5.14
CA LEU A 102 20.19 1.26 5.19
C LEU A 102 20.47 2.40 6.17
N LEU A 103 20.52 3.62 5.64
CA LEU A 103 20.70 4.84 6.42
C LEU A 103 19.39 5.63 6.43
N VAL A 104 18.83 5.82 7.62
CA VAL A 104 17.56 6.51 7.84
C VAL A 104 17.75 7.65 8.83
N ARG A 105 17.27 8.82 8.45
CA ARG A 105 17.14 9.99 9.33
C ARG A 105 15.78 9.95 10.01
N CYS A 106 15.76 10.03 11.33
CA CYS A 106 14.57 10.26 12.11
C CYS A 106 14.58 11.70 12.61
N ASP A 107 13.51 12.44 12.33
CA ASP A 107 13.27 13.78 12.84
C ASP A 107 11.85 13.83 13.41
N ALA A 108 11.74 13.59 14.71
CA ALA A 108 10.50 13.68 15.49
C ALA A 108 10.58 14.88 16.44
N ASP A 109 9.43 15.45 16.81
CA ASP A 109 9.33 16.70 17.58
C ASP A 109 10.25 16.79 18.84
N LEU A 110 10.49 15.67 19.51
CA LEU A 110 11.31 15.60 20.74
C LEU A 110 12.62 14.82 20.56
N LEU A 111 12.86 14.24 19.39
CA LEU A 111 13.95 13.29 19.20
C LEU A 111 14.37 13.25 17.73
N SER A 112 15.63 13.61 17.48
CA SER A 112 16.25 13.57 16.15
C SER A 112 17.53 12.74 16.19
N PHE A 113 17.70 11.84 15.21
CA PHE A 113 18.84 10.92 15.14
C PHE A 113 18.96 10.24 13.78
N TRP A 114 20.14 9.67 13.55
CA TRP A 114 20.45 8.78 12.43
C TRP A 114 20.45 7.32 12.88
N VAL A 115 19.99 6.43 12.00
CA VAL A 115 20.13 4.98 12.16
C VAL A 115 20.79 4.41 10.92
N LEU A 116 21.97 3.82 11.11
CA LEU A 116 22.62 2.94 10.14
C LEU A 116 22.32 1.49 10.52
N ALA A 117 21.54 0.80 9.70
CA ALA A 117 21.43 -0.65 9.74
C ALA A 117 22.32 -1.25 8.66
N CYS A 118 23.22 -2.16 9.01
CA CYS A 118 24.13 -2.76 8.03
C CYS A 118 24.44 -4.24 8.30
N HIS A 119 24.87 -4.93 7.25
CA HIS A 119 25.37 -6.31 7.30
C HIS A 119 26.70 -6.37 6.56
N ALA A 120 27.79 -6.41 7.32
CA ALA A 120 29.14 -6.41 6.76
C ALA A 120 29.50 -7.78 6.18
N PRO A 121 30.38 -7.87 5.16
CA PRO A 121 30.78 -9.16 4.61
C PRO A 121 31.57 -10.01 5.62
N HIS A 122 31.26 -11.29 5.71
CA HIS A 122 31.93 -12.22 6.63
C HIS A 122 33.40 -12.48 6.29
N SER A 123 34.14 -13.08 7.21
CA SER A 123 35.59 -13.36 7.08
C SER A 123 35.97 -14.24 5.88
N GLY A 124 35.04 -15.05 5.34
CA GLY A 124 35.24 -15.82 4.11
C GLY A 124 35.33 -14.99 2.81
N HIS A 125 34.97 -13.71 2.81
CA HIS A 125 35.17 -12.83 1.66
C HIS A 125 36.63 -12.35 1.55
N PRO A 126 37.15 -12.10 0.34
CA PRO A 126 38.48 -11.52 0.15
C PRO A 126 38.65 -10.19 0.91
N GLY A 127 39.85 -9.94 1.43
CA GLY A 127 40.17 -8.71 2.18
C GLY A 127 39.75 -7.44 1.46
N ALA A 128 40.15 -7.29 0.19
CA ALA A 128 39.79 -6.14 -0.64
C ALA A 128 38.27 -5.88 -0.77
N VAL A 129 37.44 -6.94 -0.73
CA VAL A 129 35.97 -6.78 -0.77
C VAL A 129 35.45 -6.22 0.56
N ARG A 130 36.02 -6.67 1.68
CA ARG A 130 35.66 -6.17 3.02
C ARG A 130 36.12 -4.73 3.17
N ASP A 131 37.36 -4.43 2.78
CA ASP A 131 37.94 -3.09 2.88
C ASP A 131 37.16 -2.08 2.01
N ALA A 132 36.84 -2.44 0.76
CA ALA A 132 36.01 -1.61 -0.11
C ALA A 132 34.61 -1.40 0.46
N TRP A 133 34.04 -2.42 1.12
CA TRP A 133 32.74 -2.31 1.76
C TRP A 133 32.77 -1.31 2.92
N TRP A 134 33.77 -1.38 3.80
CA TRP A 134 33.92 -0.45 4.92
C TRP A 134 34.25 0.98 4.47
N ALA A 135 35.10 1.14 3.45
CA ALA A 135 35.39 2.44 2.84
C ALA A 135 34.12 3.07 2.24
N THR A 136 33.30 2.29 1.54
CA THR A 136 32.01 2.76 1.01
C THR A 136 31.06 3.19 2.14
N THR A 137 30.99 2.40 3.23
CA THR A 137 30.17 2.76 4.40
C THR A 137 30.62 4.08 5.02
N THR A 138 31.93 4.28 5.14
CA THR A 138 32.54 5.52 5.65
C THR A 138 32.16 6.70 4.76
N HIS A 139 32.34 6.58 3.44
CA HIS A 139 32.00 7.64 2.50
C HIS A 139 30.52 8.05 2.55
N ILE A 140 29.61 7.07 2.67
CA ILE A 140 28.17 7.35 2.81
C ILE A 140 27.89 8.16 4.09
N LEU A 141 28.55 7.82 5.20
CA LEU A 141 28.38 8.57 6.44
C LEU A 141 28.98 9.98 6.33
N GLU A 142 30.17 10.12 5.73
CA GLU A 142 30.81 11.43 5.49
C GLU A 142 29.97 12.35 4.60
N GLU A 143 29.27 11.79 3.61
CA GLU A 143 28.43 12.53 2.67
C GLU A 143 27.14 13.07 3.32
N TYR A 144 26.53 12.31 4.24
CA TYR A 144 25.17 12.57 4.70
C TYR A 144 25.03 12.89 6.20
N HIS A 145 25.95 12.48 7.06
CA HIS A 145 25.79 12.66 8.50
C HIS A 145 26.06 14.13 8.90
N ASP A 146 25.10 14.75 9.60
CA ASP A 146 25.12 16.16 9.98
C ASP A 146 25.42 16.39 11.48
N SER A 147 26.22 15.50 12.09
CA SER A 147 26.62 15.52 13.53
C SER A 147 25.56 15.14 14.56
N ASP A 148 24.30 14.95 14.17
CA ASP A 148 23.27 14.46 15.09
C ASP A 148 23.54 13.03 15.58
N ALA A 149 22.86 12.60 16.64
CA ALA A 149 23.10 11.28 17.26
C ALA A 149 23.01 10.13 16.24
N LEU A 150 24.09 9.36 16.07
CA LEU A 150 24.16 8.21 15.17
C LEU A 150 24.05 6.90 15.95
N PHE A 151 23.08 6.07 15.57
CA PHE A 151 22.95 4.70 16.04
C PHE A 151 23.34 3.73 14.93
N VAL A 152 24.21 2.76 15.26
CA VAL A 152 24.60 1.69 14.33
C VAL A 152 24.05 0.36 14.83
N LEU A 153 23.18 -0.27 14.07
CA LEU A 153 22.57 -1.56 14.37
C LEU A 153 23.04 -2.56 13.31
N ALA A 154 24.05 -3.35 13.64
CA ALA A 154 24.80 -4.10 12.64
C ALA A 154 24.94 -5.57 13.01
N ASP A 155 24.90 -6.42 11.98
CA ASP A 155 25.76 -7.60 11.95
C ASP A 155 27.07 -7.14 11.32
N ALA A 156 28.06 -6.84 12.15
CA ALA A 156 29.33 -6.28 11.70
C ALA A 156 30.30 -7.37 11.21
N ASN A 157 29.98 -8.65 11.42
CA ASN A 157 30.92 -9.75 11.24
C ASN A 157 32.28 -9.47 11.90
N ALA A 158 32.27 -8.70 13.00
CA ALA A 158 33.43 -8.14 13.67
C ALA A 158 33.30 -8.33 15.18
N GLU A 159 34.34 -8.86 15.81
CA GLU A 159 34.40 -8.89 17.28
C GLU A 159 34.75 -7.49 17.80
N PRO A 160 34.39 -7.12 19.04
CA PRO A 160 34.67 -5.77 19.59
C PRO A 160 36.16 -5.39 19.60
N GLY A 161 37.05 -6.37 19.76
CA GLY A 161 38.48 -6.15 19.92
C GLY A 161 38.90 -5.75 21.33
N ALA A 162 40.14 -5.31 21.46
CA ALA A 162 40.75 -5.00 22.75
C ALA A 162 40.06 -3.83 23.48
N PHE A 163 40.16 -3.84 24.82
CA PHE A 163 39.73 -2.74 25.68
C PHE A 163 40.49 -1.45 25.37
N ASP A 164 39.75 -0.35 25.25
CA ASP A 164 40.30 1.01 25.05
C ASP A 164 39.68 2.06 25.98
N GLY A 165 38.66 1.69 26.78
CA GLY A 165 37.95 2.59 27.68
C GLY A 165 37.10 3.66 26.97
N ARG A 166 36.93 3.58 25.65
CA ARG A 166 36.19 4.53 24.83
C ARG A 166 35.06 3.85 24.06
N THR A 167 35.43 2.88 23.22
CA THR A 167 34.51 2.11 22.36
C THR A 167 34.22 0.77 22.99
N VAL A 168 35.25 0.12 23.54
CA VAL A 168 35.18 -1.16 24.25
C VAL A 168 35.52 -0.95 25.72
N LEU A 169 34.53 -1.20 26.57
CA LEU A 169 34.56 -0.82 27.99
C LEU A 169 35.00 -1.95 28.92
N LYS A 170 35.20 -3.17 28.40
CA LYS A 170 35.69 -4.33 29.16
C LYS A 170 36.79 -5.09 28.41
N LYS A 171 37.67 -5.71 29.18
CA LYS A 171 38.69 -6.65 28.67
C LYS A 171 38.06 -8.01 28.35
N GLY A 172 38.71 -8.78 27.47
CA GLY A 172 38.34 -10.17 27.19
C GLY A 172 37.64 -10.42 25.85
N PHE A 173 37.44 -9.37 25.04
CA PHE A 173 36.92 -9.52 23.68
C PHE A 173 38.04 -9.81 22.68
N PRO A 174 37.87 -10.78 21.78
CA PRO A 174 38.85 -11.08 20.73
C PRO A 174 38.76 -10.05 19.60
N SER A 175 39.72 -10.10 18.68
CA SER A 175 39.65 -9.39 17.39
C SER A 175 39.41 -10.39 16.25
N SER A 176 38.72 -9.94 15.22
CA SER A 176 38.48 -10.68 13.98
C SER A 176 38.90 -9.84 12.76
N ALA A 177 38.72 -10.38 11.56
CA ALA A 177 39.18 -9.77 10.32
C ALA A 177 38.57 -8.39 10.02
N ASN A 178 37.35 -8.13 10.47
CA ASN A 178 36.67 -6.84 10.28
C ASN A 178 36.85 -5.88 11.47
N THR A 179 37.45 -6.32 12.58
CA THR A 179 37.49 -5.54 13.84
C THR A 179 38.20 -4.21 13.66
N GLN A 180 39.28 -4.14 12.89
CA GLN A 180 40.00 -2.87 12.69
C GLN A 180 39.11 -1.85 11.96
N ALA A 181 38.62 -2.19 10.76
CA ALA A 181 37.78 -1.29 9.97
C ALA A 181 36.48 -0.90 10.68
N PHE A 182 35.87 -1.82 11.44
CA PHE A 182 34.70 -1.49 12.26
C PHE A 182 35.05 -0.46 13.35
N ARG A 183 36.17 -0.65 14.05
CA ARG A 183 36.62 0.27 15.10
C ARG A 183 37.02 1.65 14.56
N GLU A 184 37.56 1.74 13.35
CA GLU A 184 37.85 3.02 12.69
C GLU A 184 36.57 3.86 12.52
N ILE A 185 35.47 3.25 12.06
CA ILE A 185 34.17 3.94 12.00
C ILE A 185 33.66 4.32 13.39
N LEU A 186 33.75 3.40 14.36
CA LEU A 186 33.29 3.69 15.72
C LEU A 186 34.06 4.84 16.36
N ASP A 187 35.38 4.93 16.18
CA ASP A 187 36.18 6.02 16.74
C ASP A 187 35.92 7.36 16.02
N MET A 188 35.84 7.34 14.69
CA MET A 188 35.56 8.51 13.86
C MET A 188 34.23 9.20 14.21
N TYR A 189 33.18 8.41 14.49
CA TYR A 189 31.87 8.94 14.88
C TYR A 189 31.64 8.94 16.40
N GLU A 190 32.70 8.77 17.19
CA GLU A 190 32.67 8.79 18.65
C GLU A 190 31.61 7.86 19.25
N LEU A 191 31.52 6.63 18.75
CA LEU A 191 30.55 5.62 19.14
C LEU A 191 31.13 4.63 20.17
N VAL A 192 30.26 4.14 21.05
CA VAL A 192 30.57 3.13 22.06
C VAL A 192 29.69 1.89 21.88
N LEU A 193 30.20 0.73 22.29
CA LEU A 193 29.47 -0.54 22.30
C LEU A 193 28.98 -0.84 23.72
N PRO A 194 27.71 -0.55 24.08
CA PRO A 194 27.22 -0.75 25.45
C PRO A 194 27.21 -2.22 25.88
N ALA A 195 27.19 -3.15 24.91
CA ALA A 195 27.35 -4.58 25.18
C ALA A 195 28.69 -4.92 25.86
N THR A 196 29.70 -4.08 25.70
CA THR A 196 31.01 -4.26 26.33
C THR A 196 31.12 -3.57 27.70
N SER A 197 30.02 -3.08 28.26
CA SER A 197 30.00 -2.34 29.53
C SER A 197 29.41 -3.14 30.69
N ASP A 198 29.33 -2.53 31.88
CA ASP A 198 28.69 -3.12 33.06
C ASP A 198 27.17 -3.20 32.98
N ILE A 199 26.53 -2.48 32.06
CA ILE A 199 25.07 -2.57 31.88
C ILE A 199 24.67 -3.83 31.09
N HIS A 200 25.63 -4.53 30.48
CA HIS A 200 25.35 -5.73 29.71
C HIS A 200 25.13 -6.93 30.62
N TYR A 201 23.95 -7.52 30.52
CA TYR A 201 23.53 -8.67 31.30
C TYR A 201 23.57 -9.95 30.44
N GLY A 202 24.15 -11.00 31.01
CA GLY A 202 24.21 -12.31 30.38
C GLY A 202 25.42 -12.48 29.45
N SER A 203 25.26 -13.34 28.46
CA SER A 203 26.32 -13.69 27.50
C SER A 203 26.40 -12.65 26.38
N ASN A 204 27.62 -12.24 26.02
CA ASN A 204 27.87 -11.38 24.85
C ASN A 204 27.76 -12.11 23.50
N ASN A 205 27.70 -13.44 23.52
CA ASN A 205 27.72 -14.25 22.30
C ASN A 205 26.40 -14.13 21.53
N THR A 206 26.46 -13.52 20.35
CA THR A 206 25.32 -13.32 19.45
C THR A 206 25.27 -14.35 18.34
N TRP A 207 26.43 -14.93 17.95
CA TRP A 207 26.51 -15.97 16.93
C TRP A 207 27.17 -17.26 17.44
N THR A 208 26.70 -18.40 16.96
CA THR A 208 27.26 -19.73 17.25
C THR A 208 27.49 -20.50 15.95
N HIS A 209 28.72 -20.98 15.72
CA HIS A 209 29.04 -21.79 14.55
C HIS A 209 28.18 -23.06 14.50
N CYS A 210 27.87 -23.57 13.30
CA CYS A 210 27.00 -24.75 13.12
C CYS A 210 27.46 -26.01 13.88
N SER A 211 28.78 -26.14 14.13
CA SER A 211 29.35 -27.20 14.97
C SER A 211 29.04 -27.08 16.47
N GLY A 212 28.57 -25.91 16.92
CA GLY A 212 28.39 -25.54 18.33
C GLY A 212 29.68 -25.26 19.10
N ARG A 213 30.87 -25.36 18.48
CA ARG A 213 32.17 -25.28 19.17
C ARG A 213 32.65 -23.86 19.44
N THR A 214 32.32 -22.91 18.58
CA THR A 214 32.76 -21.51 18.71
C THR A 214 31.57 -20.58 18.77
N GLN A 215 31.72 -19.52 19.55
CA GLN A 215 30.72 -18.50 19.80
C GLN A 215 31.37 -17.13 19.69
N HIS A 216 30.65 -16.16 19.14
CA HIS A 216 31.21 -14.89 18.72
C HIS A 216 30.25 -13.74 19.03
N CYS A 217 30.79 -12.54 19.26
CA CYS A 217 30.04 -11.30 19.49
C CYS A 217 30.16 -10.41 18.26
N ILE A 218 29.28 -10.61 17.27
CA ILE A 218 29.38 -9.96 15.96
C ILE A 218 28.18 -9.07 15.61
N ASP A 219 27.09 -9.21 16.37
CA ASP A 219 25.90 -8.36 16.24
C ASP A 219 25.98 -7.24 17.29
N HIS A 220 26.02 -5.99 16.83
CA HIS A 220 26.31 -4.82 17.67
C HIS A 220 25.25 -3.74 17.57
N ILE A 221 25.00 -3.08 18.70
CA ILE A 221 24.33 -1.78 18.76
C ILE A 221 25.36 -0.79 19.27
N ALA A 222 25.79 0.13 18.40
CA ALA A 222 26.64 1.24 18.78
C ALA A 222 25.80 2.51 18.97
N VAL A 223 26.18 3.30 19.97
CA VAL A 223 25.52 4.57 20.32
C VAL A 223 26.58 5.67 20.49
N PRO A 224 26.23 6.96 20.41
CA PRO A 224 27.18 8.03 20.70
C PRO A 224 27.77 7.87 22.10
N ARG A 225 29.08 8.09 22.27
CA ARG A 225 29.77 8.04 23.58
C ARG A 225 29.09 8.93 24.61
N THR A 226 28.63 10.11 24.20
CA THR A 226 27.88 11.06 25.03
C THR A 226 26.55 10.53 25.54
N TRP A 227 26.00 9.48 24.91
CA TRP A 227 24.73 8.84 25.28
C TRP A 227 24.91 7.59 26.14
N LEU A 228 26.16 7.18 26.44
CA LEU A 228 26.42 6.01 27.28
C LEU A 228 25.68 6.07 28.63
N GLY A 229 25.67 7.26 29.26
CA GLY A 229 24.95 7.47 30.53
C GLY A 229 23.43 7.34 30.44
N ARG A 230 22.86 7.33 29.23
CA ARG A 230 21.43 7.10 28.97
C ARG A 230 21.13 5.61 28.81
N CYS A 231 22.13 4.75 28.61
CA CYS A 231 21.95 3.32 28.45
C CYS A 231 21.74 2.65 29.81
N THR A 232 20.58 2.03 30.02
CA THR A 232 20.23 1.43 31.32
C THR A 232 20.31 -0.09 31.33
N HIS A 233 20.21 -0.75 30.17
CA HIS A 233 20.25 -2.20 30.07
C HIS A 233 20.70 -2.65 28.68
N SER A 234 21.56 -3.65 28.60
CA SER A 234 21.91 -4.32 27.34
C SER A 234 21.91 -5.83 27.55
N GLN A 235 21.45 -6.61 26.58
CA GLN A 235 21.50 -8.07 26.68
C GLN A 235 21.31 -8.74 25.33
N VAL A 236 21.76 -9.99 25.23
CA VAL A 236 21.33 -10.91 24.17
C VAL A 236 19.97 -11.49 24.55
N LEU A 237 18.97 -11.35 23.67
CA LEU A 237 17.61 -11.83 23.89
C LEU A 237 17.49 -13.31 23.55
N ASP A 238 17.96 -14.18 24.45
CA ASP A 238 17.90 -15.65 24.31
C ASP A 238 16.47 -16.20 24.10
N GLU A 239 15.46 -15.46 24.56
CA GLU A 239 14.04 -15.82 24.52
C GLU A 239 13.29 -15.25 23.31
N TYR A 240 13.94 -14.36 22.54
CA TYR A 240 13.38 -13.84 21.31
C TYR A 240 13.60 -14.85 20.18
N ASP A 241 12.57 -15.63 19.86
CA ASP A 241 12.66 -16.72 18.90
C ASP A 241 12.58 -16.18 17.48
N LEU A 242 13.68 -16.28 16.74
CA LEU A 242 13.76 -15.86 15.34
C LEU A 242 12.97 -16.75 14.38
N ALA A 243 12.36 -17.83 14.86
CA ALA A 243 11.62 -18.81 14.06
C ALA A 243 12.44 -19.30 12.85
N THR A 244 13.75 -19.44 13.04
CA THR A 244 14.69 -20.03 12.09
C THR A 244 14.86 -21.53 12.37
N MET A 245 15.21 -22.29 11.33
CA MET A 245 15.54 -23.72 11.48
C MET A 245 16.91 -23.91 12.14
N HIS A 246 17.84 -23.00 11.84
CA HIS A 246 19.16 -22.92 12.46
C HIS A 246 19.15 -21.73 13.43
N ASP A 247 19.53 -22.00 14.68
CA ASP A 247 19.55 -21.03 15.78
C ASP A 247 20.98 -20.55 15.99
N ASP A 248 21.57 -20.01 14.93
CA ASP A 248 22.97 -19.56 14.87
C ASP A 248 23.13 -18.13 15.41
N HIS A 249 22.24 -17.21 15.01
CA HIS A 249 22.20 -15.85 15.55
C HIS A 249 21.17 -15.67 16.66
N LYS A 250 21.43 -14.70 17.53
CA LYS A 250 20.53 -14.23 18.57
C LYS A 250 20.42 -12.71 18.55
N PRO A 251 19.22 -12.15 18.71
CA PRO A 251 19.06 -10.71 18.78
C PRO A 251 19.80 -10.13 19.98
N VAL A 252 20.45 -8.97 19.79
CA VAL A 252 20.94 -8.15 20.88
C VAL A 252 20.04 -6.93 21.03
N ALA A 253 19.79 -6.52 22.27
CA ALA A 253 18.94 -5.39 22.61
C ALA A 253 19.63 -4.40 23.53
N LEU A 254 19.22 -3.14 23.40
CA LEU A 254 19.65 -2.01 24.20
C LEU A 254 18.43 -1.21 24.65
N GLN A 255 18.35 -0.93 25.94
CA GLN A 255 17.40 -0.02 26.56
C GLN A 255 18.12 1.28 26.92
N MET A 256 17.46 2.40 26.60
CA MET A 256 17.92 3.74 26.97
C MET A 256 16.80 4.48 27.68
N GLN A 257 17.14 5.27 28.70
CA GLN A 257 16.23 6.12 29.45
C GLN A 257 16.95 7.40 29.86
N TRP A 258 16.29 8.54 29.69
CA TRP A 258 16.79 9.84 30.14
C TRP A 258 15.62 10.80 30.32
N HIS A 259 15.91 11.96 30.91
CA HIS A 259 14.98 13.07 31.03
C HIS A 259 15.59 14.28 30.33
N GLU A 260 14.76 15.05 29.63
CA GLU A 260 15.19 16.21 28.87
C GLU A 260 14.16 17.33 28.98
N CYS A 261 14.64 18.56 29.13
CA CYS A 261 13.79 19.74 29.19
C CYS A 261 13.70 20.34 27.79
N HIS A 262 12.57 20.13 27.12
CA HIS A 262 12.30 20.79 25.84
C HIS A 262 11.60 22.12 26.08
N ALA A 263 12.10 23.18 25.45
CA ALA A 263 11.31 24.40 25.31
C ALA A 263 10.04 24.02 24.55
N ALA A 264 8.87 24.29 25.14
CA ALA A 264 7.61 24.03 24.48
C ALA A 264 7.55 24.89 23.21
N SER A 265 7.83 24.32 22.05
CA SER A 265 7.44 24.92 20.79
C SER A 265 5.91 24.89 20.78
N SER A 266 5.30 26.03 21.06
CA SER A 266 3.85 26.20 20.89
C SER A 266 3.53 26.31 19.40
N THR A 267 4.05 25.40 18.56
CA THR A 267 3.32 25.04 17.36
C THR A 267 2.09 24.33 17.89
N GLN A 268 1.00 25.07 18.06
CA GLN A 268 -0.34 24.52 18.12
C GLN A 268 -0.61 23.85 16.76
N GLY A 269 0.07 22.75 16.48
CA GLY A 269 -0.45 21.76 15.56
C GLY A 269 -1.78 21.39 16.16
N ARG A 270 -2.88 21.84 15.54
CA ARG A 270 -4.23 21.37 15.84
C ARG A 270 -4.09 19.87 16.03
N GLN A 271 -4.32 19.38 17.25
CA GLN A 271 -4.47 17.95 17.46
C GLN A 271 -5.60 17.53 16.53
N ARG A 272 -5.26 17.03 15.34
CA ARG A 272 -6.15 16.12 14.65
C ARG A 272 -6.20 14.93 15.57
N GLN A 273 -7.19 14.92 16.46
CA GLN A 273 -7.55 13.72 17.19
C GLN A 273 -7.76 12.66 16.12
N GLY A 274 -6.77 11.78 15.99
CA GLY A 274 -6.82 10.65 15.10
C GLY A 274 -7.83 9.67 15.68
N TYR A 275 -9.11 9.96 15.49
CA TYR A 275 -10.17 9.04 15.83
C TYR A 275 -9.98 7.83 14.91
N LYS A 276 -9.37 6.76 15.45
CA LYS A 276 -9.40 5.45 14.79
C LYS A 276 -10.87 5.16 14.52
N ALA A 277 -11.20 4.68 13.32
CA ALA A 277 -12.55 4.22 13.01
C ALA A 277 -12.92 3.13 14.01
N ALA A 278 -13.55 3.51 15.12
CA ALA A 278 -14.07 2.59 16.09
C ALA A 278 -15.13 1.75 15.37
N ARG A 279 -15.22 0.46 15.72
CA ARG A 279 -16.40 -0.32 15.35
C ARG A 279 -17.56 0.22 16.16
N TYR A 280 -18.30 1.17 15.57
CA TYR A 280 -19.50 1.69 16.16
C TYR A 280 -20.56 0.59 16.15
N GLN A 281 -21.05 0.22 17.32
CA GLN A 281 -22.29 -0.53 17.43
C GLN A 281 -23.43 0.50 17.47
N HIS A 282 -24.44 0.29 16.63
CA HIS A 282 -25.56 1.20 16.53
C HIS A 282 -26.36 1.17 17.84
N HIS A 283 -26.21 2.19 18.69
CA HIS A 283 -27.01 2.34 19.90
C HIS A 283 -28.23 3.21 19.60
N PRO A 284 -29.47 2.81 19.95
CA PRO A 284 -30.69 3.58 19.66
C PRO A 284 -30.64 5.02 20.20
N GLU A 285 -29.99 5.24 21.34
CA GLU A 285 -29.86 6.56 21.97
C GLU A 285 -28.91 7.50 21.21
N MET A 286 -27.97 6.97 20.42
CA MET A 286 -27.04 7.79 19.62
C MET A 286 -27.79 8.66 18.62
N ARG A 287 -28.85 8.12 18.00
CA ARG A 287 -29.71 8.87 17.08
C ARG A 287 -30.38 10.05 17.79
N ASN A 288 -30.90 9.83 18.99
CA ASN A 288 -31.58 10.88 19.76
C ASN A 288 -30.61 11.96 20.22
N GLN A 289 -29.37 11.61 20.57
CA GLN A 289 -28.33 12.58 20.93
C GLN A 289 -27.87 13.41 19.72
N ILE A 290 -27.77 12.81 18.52
CA ILE A 290 -27.45 13.53 17.28
C ILE A 290 -28.58 14.49 16.90
N LEU A 291 -29.84 14.05 17.00
CA LEU A 291 -31.00 14.90 16.73
C LEU A 291 -31.20 16.00 17.78
N GLY A 292 -30.60 15.85 18.97
CA GLY A 292 -30.63 16.83 20.04
C GLY A 292 -29.54 17.91 19.96
N ILE A 293 -28.71 17.91 18.91
CA ILE A 293 -27.72 18.97 18.69
C ILE A 293 -28.46 20.29 18.46
N SER A 294 -28.20 21.27 19.34
CA SER A 294 -28.86 22.57 19.32
C SER A 294 -28.57 23.33 18.04
N GLU A 295 -29.59 23.97 17.47
CA GLU A 295 -29.44 24.87 16.32
C GLU A 295 -28.61 26.10 16.74
N LEU A 296 -27.58 26.41 15.95
CA LEU A 296 -26.80 27.63 16.11
C LEU A 296 -27.44 28.79 15.36
N CYS A 297 -27.13 30.02 15.79
CA CYS A 297 -27.59 31.22 15.09
C CYS A 297 -27.05 31.25 13.65
N TRP A 298 -27.90 31.67 12.70
CA TRP A 298 -27.55 31.86 11.29
C TRP A 298 -26.43 32.90 11.05
N HIS A 299 -26.16 33.76 12.03
CA HIS A 299 -25.09 34.76 11.95
C HIS A 299 -23.71 34.21 12.34
N ASN A 300 -23.64 32.98 12.86
CA ASN A 300 -22.37 32.33 13.13
C ASN A 300 -21.74 31.86 11.82
N ASP A 301 -20.43 32.08 11.67
CA ASP A 301 -19.75 31.63 10.47
C ASP A 301 -19.77 30.09 10.33
N VAL A 302 -19.66 29.63 9.09
CA VAL A 302 -19.73 28.20 8.73
C VAL A 302 -18.63 27.38 9.43
N GLU A 303 -17.45 27.96 9.70
CA GLU A 303 -16.39 27.25 10.44
C GLU A 303 -16.81 27.01 11.89
N GLN A 304 -17.40 28.00 12.56
CA GLN A 304 -17.89 27.89 13.94
C GLN A 304 -19.03 26.87 14.04
N GLN A 305 -19.97 26.89 13.10
CA GLN A 305 -21.05 25.92 13.04
C GLN A 305 -20.51 24.50 12.82
N THR A 306 -19.60 24.32 11.87
CA THR A 306 -18.96 23.03 11.60
C THR A 306 -18.16 22.53 12.79
N ALA A 307 -17.40 23.40 13.45
CA ALA A 307 -16.59 23.06 14.62
C ALA A 307 -17.46 22.63 15.81
N TYR A 308 -18.58 23.31 16.05
CA TYR A 308 -19.54 22.95 17.09
C TYR A 308 -20.17 21.58 16.86
N ILE A 309 -20.69 21.34 15.64
CA ILE A 309 -21.32 20.06 15.26
C ILE A 309 -20.28 18.93 15.33
N THR A 310 -19.09 19.14 14.78
CA THR A 310 -18.01 18.14 14.79
C THR A 310 -17.61 17.77 16.22
N LYS A 311 -17.49 18.76 17.13
CA LYS A 311 -17.20 18.51 18.54
C LYS A 311 -18.29 17.69 19.21
N HIS A 312 -19.56 18.06 19.07
CA HIS A 312 -20.69 17.33 19.66
C HIS A 312 -20.79 15.89 19.14
N LEU A 313 -20.60 15.68 17.84
CA LEU A 313 -20.59 14.35 17.26
C LEU A 313 -19.44 13.50 17.83
N HIS A 314 -18.26 14.08 18.02
CA HIS A 314 -17.15 13.37 18.65
C HIS A 314 -17.39 13.01 20.11
N ASP A 315 -18.01 13.90 20.89
CA ASP A 315 -18.35 13.63 22.29
C ASP A 315 -19.38 12.48 22.41
N ILE A 316 -20.40 12.47 21.55
CA ILE A 316 -21.40 11.40 21.43
C ILE A 316 -20.72 10.07 21.04
N LEU A 317 -19.87 10.08 20.01
CA LEU A 317 -19.19 8.88 19.51
C LEU A 317 -18.10 8.36 20.47
N GLY A 318 -17.46 9.24 21.23
CA GLY A 318 -16.45 8.89 22.22
C GLY A 318 -17.04 8.13 23.41
N SER A 319 -18.20 8.59 23.90
CA SER A 319 -18.91 7.98 25.04
C SER A 319 -19.41 6.55 24.79
N THR A 320 -19.54 6.15 23.52
CA THR A 320 -20.07 4.85 23.08
C THR A 320 -19.00 3.93 22.49
N SER A 321 -17.73 4.38 22.46
CA SER A 321 -16.63 3.58 21.92
C SER A 321 -16.15 2.53 22.92
N THR A 322 -16.00 1.28 22.47
CA THR A 322 -15.29 0.26 23.24
C THR A 322 -13.79 0.30 22.91
N PRO A 323 -12.88 0.13 23.89
CA PRO A 323 -11.46 0.02 23.63
C PRO A 323 -11.21 -1.11 22.63
N GLY A 324 -10.71 -0.75 21.44
CA GLY A 324 -10.32 -1.74 20.45
C GLY A 324 -9.24 -2.63 21.03
N SER A 325 -9.55 -3.92 21.20
CA SER A 325 -8.60 -4.95 21.60
C SER A 325 -7.28 -4.79 20.85
N LEU A 326 -6.18 -4.76 21.59
CA LEU A 326 -4.82 -4.88 21.05
C LEU A 326 -4.83 -6.04 20.08
N CYS A 327 -4.72 -5.74 18.80
CA CYS A 327 -5.02 -6.67 17.72
C CYS A 327 -3.95 -7.79 17.66
N LYS A 328 -4.01 -8.75 18.59
CA LYS A 328 -3.44 -10.07 18.40
C LYS A 328 -4.22 -10.66 17.23
N LYS A 329 -3.53 -10.94 16.13
CA LYS A 329 -4.13 -11.66 14.99
C LYS A 329 -4.68 -12.98 15.54
N PHE A 330 -5.97 -13.23 15.36
CA PHE A 330 -6.74 -14.32 15.97
C PHE A 330 -6.20 -15.74 15.68
N TYR A 331 -5.29 -15.92 14.72
CA TYR A 331 -4.72 -17.24 14.36
C TYR A 331 -3.43 -17.60 15.14
N ILE A 332 -2.87 -16.69 15.94
CA ILE A 332 -1.77 -17.03 16.87
C ILE A 332 -2.43 -17.49 18.17
N THR A 333 -2.52 -18.80 18.36
CA THR A 333 -3.23 -19.43 19.48
C THR A 333 -2.35 -19.55 20.72
N GLU A 334 -2.97 -19.76 21.88
CA GLU A 334 -2.26 -20.06 23.13
C GLU A 334 -1.38 -21.31 23.01
N LYS A 335 -1.83 -22.31 22.24
CA LYS A 335 -1.03 -23.51 21.95
C LYS A 335 0.27 -23.18 21.19
N ALA A 336 0.24 -22.27 20.22
CA ALA A 336 1.45 -21.83 19.53
C ALA A 336 2.41 -21.10 20.48
N TRP A 337 1.88 -20.32 21.42
CA TRP A 337 2.66 -19.70 22.50
C TRP A 337 3.25 -20.74 23.46
N GLN A 338 2.51 -21.78 23.82
CA GLN A 338 3.02 -22.86 24.65
C GLN A 338 4.18 -23.61 23.97
N ILE A 339 4.06 -23.91 22.66
CA ILE A 339 5.15 -24.56 21.90
C ILE A 339 6.39 -23.65 21.86
N ARG A 340 6.23 -22.32 21.75
CA ARG A 340 7.34 -21.37 21.90
C ARG A 340 7.98 -21.48 23.28
N THR A 341 7.19 -21.46 24.35
CA THR A 341 7.66 -21.61 25.72
C THR A 341 8.45 -22.90 25.90
N ASP A 342 7.95 -24.02 25.36
CA ASP A 342 8.63 -25.31 25.39
C ASP A 342 9.96 -25.28 24.62
N LYS A 343 10.01 -24.65 23.42
CA LYS A 343 11.28 -24.45 22.68
C LYS A 343 12.30 -23.70 23.53
N ILE A 344 11.89 -22.60 24.17
CA ILE A 344 12.77 -21.81 25.04
C ILE A 344 13.28 -22.66 26.21
N GLN A 345 12.40 -23.45 26.84
CA GLN A 345 12.80 -24.36 27.91
C GLN A 345 13.77 -25.45 27.44
N TYR A 346 13.56 -26.04 26.26
CA TYR A 346 14.49 -27.03 25.70
C TYR A 346 15.86 -26.40 25.41
N LYS A 347 15.91 -25.17 24.86
CA LYS A 347 17.18 -24.44 24.67
C LYS A 347 17.91 -24.22 26.00
N LYS A 348 17.17 -23.82 27.05
CA LYS A 348 17.73 -23.63 28.40
C LYS A 348 18.32 -24.93 28.95
N LYS A 349 17.56 -26.03 28.88
CA LYS A 349 18.03 -27.36 29.31
C LYS A 349 19.24 -27.84 28.52
N ILE A 350 19.29 -27.61 27.21
CA ILE A 350 20.46 -27.94 26.37
C ILE A 350 21.71 -27.22 26.88
N LYS A 351 21.63 -25.91 27.14
CA LYS A 351 22.75 -25.13 27.69
C LYS A 351 23.17 -25.65 29.06
N GLU A 352 22.22 -25.98 29.93
CA GLU A 352 22.51 -26.55 31.26
C GLU A 352 23.21 -27.91 31.14
N THR A 353 22.72 -28.83 30.31
CA THR A 353 23.34 -30.14 30.07
C THR A 353 24.74 -30.01 29.46
N GLN A 354 24.96 -29.07 28.54
CA GLN A 354 26.30 -28.79 28.00
C GLN A 354 27.26 -28.25 29.06
N ARG A 355 26.79 -27.37 29.96
CA ARG A 355 27.60 -26.90 31.10
C ARG A 355 27.96 -28.05 32.04
N MET A 356 27.02 -28.96 32.30
CA MET A 356 27.28 -30.15 33.10
C MET A 356 28.34 -31.03 32.42
N LEU A 357 28.20 -31.32 31.13
CA LEU A 357 29.21 -32.08 30.37
C LEU A 357 30.62 -31.47 30.44
N ASN A 358 30.72 -30.15 30.34
CA ASN A 358 32.00 -29.46 30.46
C ASN A 358 32.56 -29.53 31.89
N ARG A 359 31.71 -29.44 32.91
CA ARG A 359 32.13 -29.61 34.31
C ARG A 359 32.62 -31.02 34.58
N GLU A 360 31.92 -32.05 34.10
CA GLU A 360 32.36 -33.45 34.20
C GLU A 360 33.70 -33.66 33.51
N LEU A 361 33.88 -33.11 32.31
CA LEU A 361 35.17 -33.17 31.61
C LEU A 361 36.29 -32.52 32.44
N LEU A 362 36.05 -31.33 32.98
CA LEU A 362 37.03 -30.64 33.83
C LEU A 362 37.33 -31.45 35.10
N GLN A 363 36.33 -32.02 35.75
CA GLN A 363 36.50 -32.87 36.93
C GLN A 363 37.37 -34.08 36.62
N CYS A 364 37.12 -34.77 35.50
CA CYS A 364 37.97 -35.88 35.05
C CYS A 364 39.41 -35.42 34.76
N CYS A 365 39.61 -34.26 34.12
CA CYS A 365 40.93 -33.71 33.85
C CYS A 365 41.69 -33.35 35.15
N PHE A 366 41.03 -32.69 36.11
CA PHE A 366 41.63 -32.33 37.40
C PHE A 366 41.89 -33.57 38.27
N GLY A 367 41.00 -34.56 38.25
CA GLY A 367 41.21 -35.86 38.89
C GLY A 367 42.46 -36.56 38.34
N ALA A 368 42.56 -36.69 37.02
CA ALA A 368 43.74 -37.29 36.38
C ALA A 368 45.05 -36.51 36.66
N TRP A 369 44.98 -35.19 36.80
CA TRP A 369 46.12 -34.36 37.16
C TRP A 369 46.56 -34.55 38.62
N THR A 370 45.61 -34.64 39.55
CA THR A 370 45.89 -34.80 41.00
C THR A 370 46.34 -36.22 41.36
N GLN A 371 45.89 -37.23 40.62
CA GLN A 371 46.24 -38.65 40.80
C GLN A 371 47.68 -39.03 40.39
N HIS A 372 48.49 -38.11 39.87
CA HIS A 372 49.92 -38.37 39.60
C HIS A 372 50.76 -38.66 40.86
N SER A 373 50.20 -38.55 42.07
CA SER A 373 50.94 -38.61 43.33
C SER A 373 50.74 -39.87 44.19
N GLN A 374 49.81 -40.79 43.88
CA GLN A 374 49.66 -42.06 44.63
C GLN A 374 49.12 -43.23 43.78
N PRO A 375 49.52 -44.51 44.02
CA PRO A 375 49.04 -45.66 43.24
C PRO A 375 47.75 -46.28 43.82
N ARG A 376 46.66 -46.09 43.06
CA ARG A 376 45.45 -46.91 42.83
C ARG A 376 44.69 -47.59 44.00
N SER A 377 43.45 -47.12 44.13
CA SER A 377 42.23 -47.96 44.18
C SER A 377 41.07 -47.35 43.35
N GLU A 378 41.36 -46.88 42.12
CA GLU A 378 40.53 -45.88 41.39
C GLU A 378 39.98 -46.35 40.01
N HIS A 379 39.67 -47.64 39.81
CA HIS A 379 39.08 -48.08 38.54
C HIS A 379 37.56 -47.85 38.43
N VAL A 380 36.86 -47.59 39.54
CA VAL A 380 35.40 -47.43 39.57
C VAL A 380 34.97 -46.00 39.18
N ASP A 381 35.69 -44.96 39.62
CA ASP A 381 35.32 -43.55 39.39
C ASP A 381 35.36 -43.12 37.92
N LEU A 382 36.33 -43.61 37.13
CA LEU A 382 36.46 -43.22 35.72
C LEU A 382 35.37 -43.85 34.84
N ILE A 383 34.95 -45.08 35.16
CA ILE A 383 33.88 -45.77 34.43
C ILE A 383 32.55 -45.11 34.74
N GLU A 384 32.28 -44.79 36.00
CA GLU A 384 31.05 -44.08 36.40
C GLU A 384 30.98 -42.67 35.79
N ALA A 385 32.09 -41.91 35.81
CA ALA A 385 32.15 -40.61 35.16
C ALA A 385 31.94 -40.69 33.64
N PHE A 386 32.51 -41.72 32.99
CA PHE A 386 32.29 -41.96 31.56
C PHE A 386 30.82 -42.32 31.25
N GLN A 387 30.22 -43.20 32.06
CA GLN A 387 28.80 -43.58 31.93
C GLN A 387 27.86 -42.39 32.17
N TYR A 388 28.13 -41.58 33.19
CA TYR A 388 27.38 -40.35 33.44
C TYR A 388 27.52 -39.36 32.27
N GLY A 389 28.74 -39.21 31.74
CA GLY A 389 29.01 -38.43 30.52
C GLY A 389 28.26 -38.95 29.29
N ILE A 390 28.06 -40.27 29.15
CA ILE A 390 27.20 -40.86 28.11
C ILE A 390 25.73 -40.48 28.37
N SER A 391 25.23 -40.63 29.59
CA SER A 391 23.84 -40.28 29.94
C SER A 391 23.53 -38.80 29.66
N LEU A 392 24.46 -37.90 29.96
CA LEU A 392 24.32 -36.48 29.61
C LEU A 392 24.31 -36.23 28.09
N ARG A 393 25.13 -36.95 27.30
CA ARG A 393 25.11 -36.87 25.83
C ARG A 393 23.83 -37.44 25.22
N CYS A 394 23.32 -38.54 25.74
CA CYS A 394 22.02 -39.11 25.35
C CYS A 394 20.88 -38.14 25.68
N THR A 395 20.93 -37.52 26.86
CA THR A 395 19.99 -36.47 27.26
C THR A 395 20.04 -35.27 26.32
N LEU A 396 21.25 -34.80 25.99
CA LEU A 396 21.48 -33.72 25.03
C LEU A 396 20.89 -34.05 23.66
N LEU A 397 21.13 -35.26 23.14
CA LEU A 397 20.56 -35.72 21.87
C LEU A 397 19.03 -35.71 21.91
N GLY A 398 18.43 -36.22 22.99
CA GLY A 398 16.99 -36.21 23.20
C GLY A 398 16.40 -34.80 23.27
N LEU A 399 17.07 -33.86 23.95
CA LEU A 399 16.66 -32.46 24.03
C LEU A 399 16.76 -31.77 22.67
N VAL A 400 17.83 -32.00 21.90
CA VAL A 400 17.98 -31.47 20.53
C VAL A 400 16.90 -32.01 19.61
N ALA A 401 16.58 -33.30 19.69
CA ALA A 401 15.48 -33.90 18.93
C ALA A 401 14.12 -33.27 19.29
N ARG A 402 13.84 -33.06 20.59
CA ARG A 402 12.63 -32.36 21.06
C ARG A 402 12.58 -30.91 20.59
N LEU A 403 13.69 -30.18 20.63
CA LEU A 403 13.78 -28.81 20.13
C LEU A 403 13.47 -28.74 18.63
N ARG A 404 14.04 -29.65 17.82
CA ARG A 404 13.76 -29.74 16.38
C ARG A 404 12.31 -30.09 16.12
N SER A 405 11.76 -31.07 16.85
CA SER A 405 10.35 -31.46 16.75
C SER A 405 9.43 -30.28 17.08
N ALA A 406 9.66 -29.58 18.20
CA ALA A 406 8.89 -28.40 18.59
C ALA A 406 8.99 -27.25 17.55
N GLY A 407 10.15 -27.05 16.93
CA GLY A 407 10.32 -26.10 15.83
C GLY A 407 9.47 -26.44 14.60
N LEU A 408 9.43 -27.72 14.22
CA LEU A 408 8.59 -28.22 13.12
C LEU A 408 7.10 -28.11 13.47
N GLN A 409 6.72 -28.51 14.69
CA GLN A 409 5.36 -28.40 15.21
C GLN A 409 4.88 -26.94 15.23
N LEU A 410 5.68 -26.00 15.72
CA LEU A 410 5.32 -24.58 15.73
C LEU A 410 5.04 -24.05 14.32
N ARG A 411 5.89 -24.41 13.35
CA ARG A 411 5.69 -24.02 11.95
C ARG A 411 4.39 -24.60 11.38
N GLN A 412 4.14 -25.89 11.61
CA GLN A 412 2.91 -26.55 11.17
C GLN A 412 1.67 -25.95 11.83
N GLU A 413 1.72 -25.72 13.15
CA GLU A 413 0.63 -25.14 13.94
C GLU A 413 0.27 -23.73 13.45
N LEU A 414 1.27 -22.88 13.16
CA LEU A 414 1.03 -21.55 12.58
C LEU A 414 0.35 -21.63 11.19
N ILE A 415 0.78 -22.58 10.34
CA ILE A 415 0.19 -22.78 9.01
C ILE A 415 -1.26 -23.30 9.12
N VAL A 416 -1.49 -24.30 9.97
CA VAL A 416 -2.80 -24.91 10.19
C VAL A 416 -3.76 -23.91 10.81
N ASN A 417 -3.37 -23.18 11.86
CA ASN A 417 -4.22 -22.20 12.51
C ASN A 417 -4.57 -21.05 11.57
N LYS A 418 -3.63 -20.61 10.72
CA LYS A 418 -3.93 -19.62 9.67
C LYS A 418 -4.97 -20.16 8.68
N LYS A 419 -4.85 -21.41 8.22
CA LYS A 419 -5.82 -22.05 7.31
C LYS A 419 -7.19 -22.27 7.96
N GLN A 420 -7.23 -22.74 9.20
CA GLN A 420 -8.48 -22.96 9.94
C GLN A 420 -9.20 -21.66 10.22
N ALA A 421 -8.50 -20.63 10.67
CA ALA A 421 -9.11 -19.34 10.93
C ALA A 421 -9.60 -18.67 9.63
N LEU A 422 -8.91 -18.90 8.51
CA LEU A 422 -9.38 -18.51 7.18
C LEU A 422 -10.67 -19.25 6.81
N ALA A 423 -10.73 -20.57 7.01
CA ALA A 423 -11.93 -21.36 6.74
C ALA A 423 -13.11 -20.98 7.64
N ALA A 424 -12.88 -20.72 8.93
CA ALA A 424 -13.91 -20.27 9.86
C ALA A 424 -14.45 -18.88 9.48
N CYS A 425 -13.56 -17.96 9.08
CA CYS A 425 -13.95 -16.65 8.55
C CYS A 425 -14.79 -16.78 7.28
N LEU A 426 -14.45 -17.72 6.40
CA LEU A 426 -15.22 -18.01 5.19
C LEU A 426 -16.59 -18.63 5.49
N ALA A 427 -16.68 -19.52 6.48
CA ALA A 427 -17.94 -20.18 6.87
C ALA A 427 -18.93 -19.22 7.56
N GLN A 428 -18.45 -18.15 8.19
CA GLN A 428 -19.28 -17.13 8.83
C GLN A 428 -19.76 -16.03 7.87
N LEU A 429 -19.37 -16.08 6.59
CA LEU A 429 -19.86 -15.12 5.60
C LEU A 429 -21.28 -15.51 5.16
N PRO A 430 -22.26 -14.58 5.22
CA PRO A 430 -23.61 -14.86 4.76
C PRO A 430 -23.62 -15.17 3.24
N PRO A 431 -24.56 -15.99 2.75
CA PRO A 431 -24.65 -16.33 1.32
C PRO A 431 -24.82 -15.10 0.41
N GLU A 432 -25.40 -14.02 0.97
CA GLU A 432 -25.61 -12.75 0.28
C GLU A 432 -24.44 -11.76 0.42
N ALA A 433 -23.33 -12.17 1.04
CA ALA A 433 -22.18 -11.30 1.22
C ALA A 433 -21.67 -10.79 -0.12
N SER A 434 -21.56 -9.47 -0.25
CA SER A 434 -21.01 -8.86 -1.46
C SER A 434 -19.55 -9.28 -1.64
N ALA A 435 -19.06 -9.27 -2.87
CA ALA A 435 -17.63 -9.50 -3.16
C ALA A 435 -16.72 -8.54 -2.36
N ASN A 436 -17.23 -7.35 -2.01
CA ASN A 436 -16.49 -6.38 -1.21
C ASN A 436 -16.39 -6.81 0.26
N ASP A 437 -17.46 -7.35 0.85
CA ASP A 437 -17.46 -7.85 2.23
C ASP A 437 -16.58 -9.10 2.37
N PHE A 438 -16.64 -9.99 1.38
CA PHE A 438 -15.74 -11.12 1.25
C PHE A 438 -14.27 -10.69 1.24
N LEU A 439 -13.93 -9.69 0.41
CA LEU A 439 -12.56 -9.15 0.33
C LEU A 439 -12.12 -8.44 1.62
N LYS A 440 -13.01 -7.68 2.27
CA LYS A 440 -12.73 -7.02 3.56
C LYS A 440 -12.37 -8.03 4.64
N GLN A 441 -13.12 -9.13 4.73
CA GLN A 441 -12.86 -10.20 5.70
C GLN A 441 -11.59 -11.01 5.40
N LEU A 442 -11.23 -11.17 4.12
CA LEU A 442 -10.03 -11.88 3.71
C LEU A 442 -8.73 -11.06 3.75
N LYS A 443 -8.84 -9.73 3.66
CA LYS A 443 -7.69 -8.80 3.66
C LYS A 443 -6.70 -9.01 4.82
N PRO A 444 -7.13 -9.33 6.07
CA PRO A 444 -6.22 -9.64 7.18
C PRO A 444 -5.35 -10.90 7.00
N PHE A 445 -5.74 -11.81 6.10
CA PHE A 445 -5.09 -13.11 5.85
C PHE A 445 -4.23 -13.14 4.58
N ILE A 446 -4.78 -12.60 3.48
CA ILE A 446 -4.24 -12.71 2.11
C ILE A 446 -3.53 -11.42 1.69
N GLY A 447 -3.79 -10.31 2.37
CA GLY A 447 -3.40 -8.98 1.88
C GLY A 447 -4.30 -8.52 0.72
N PRO A 448 -3.92 -7.46 -0.02
CA PRO A 448 -4.70 -7.00 -1.18
C PRO A 448 -4.71 -8.06 -2.30
N THR A 449 -5.91 -8.53 -2.66
CA THR A 449 -6.14 -9.61 -3.66
C THR A 449 -5.94 -9.20 -5.12
N ASN A 450 -5.74 -7.92 -5.41
CA ASN A 450 -5.49 -7.44 -6.76
C ASN A 450 -4.01 -7.00 -6.89
N PRO A 451 -3.14 -7.81 -7.51
CA PRO A 451 -1.72 -7.48 -7.70
C PRO A 451 -1.51 -6.17 -8.45
N LYS A 452 -2.43 -5.78 -9.34
CA LYS A 452 -2.38 -4.51 -10.09
C LYS A 452 -2.81 -3.30 -9.25
N LYS A 453 -3.57 -3.52 -8.15
CA LYS A 453 -3.92 -2.50 -7.16
C LYS A 453 -3.02 -2.53 -5.91
N ALA A 454 -2.15 -3.53 -5.78
CA ALA A 454 -1.08 -3.54 -4.80
C ALA A 454 -0.04 -2.49 -5.21
N LYS A 455 -0.36 -1.21 -4.93
CA LYS A 455 0.63 -0.14 -4.98
C LYS A 455 1.63 -0.45 -3.88
N THR A 456 2.75 -1.08 -4.23
CA THR A 456 3.93 -1.16 -3.39
C THR A 456 4.32 0.27 -3.06
N LYS A 457 4.21 0.65 -1.78
CA LYS A 457 4.75 1.93 -1.33
C LYS A 457 6.25 1.86 -1.55
N THR A 458 6.78 2.83 -2.26
CA THR A 458 8.21 2.96 -2.51
C THR A 458 8.88 3.55 -1.28
N MET A 459 10.18 3.32 -1.16
CA MET A 459 10.98 3.92 -0.09
C MET A 459 10.92 5.44 -0.22
N PRO A 460 10.78 6.19 0.89
CA PRO A 460 10.74 7.65 0.85
C PRO A 460 12.14 8.19 0.57
N VAL A 461 12.52 8.21 -0.70
CA VAL A 461 13.83 8.65 -1.18
C VAL A 461 13.56 9.69 -2.26
N LEU A 462 13.96 10.93 -2.00
CA LEU A 462 13.73 12.04 -2.91
C LEU A 462 15.03 12.78 -3.14
N ASN A 463 15.16 13.33 -4.35
CA ASN A 463 16.20 14.27 -4.69
C ASN A 463 15.56 15.63 -4.89
N ASN A 464 16.26 16.68 -4.49
CA ASN A 464 15.88 18.05 -4.78
C ASN A 464 16.11 18.39 -6.26
N GLU A 465 15.82 19.63 -6.64
CA GLU A 465 15.93 20.14 -8.01
C GLU A 465 17.37 20.07 -8.57
N HIS A 466 18.38 20.06 -7.69
CA HIS A 466 19.80 19.94 -8.04
C HIS A 466 20.28 18.49 -8.10
N GLY A 467 19.39 17.50 -7.91
CA GLY A 467 19.73 16.08 -7.88
C GLY A 467 20.33 15.60 -6.57
N VAL A 468 20.40 16.45 -5.54
CA VAL A 468 20.95 16.12 -4.21
C VAL A 468 19.89 15.40 -3.37
N ARG A 469 20.29 14.38 -2.62
CA ARG A 469 19.41 13.58 -1.78
C ARG A 469 18.83 14.41 -0.63
N CYS A 470 17.52 14.28 -0.39
CA CYS A 470 16.87 14.86 0.79
C CYS A 470 17.25 14.07 2.03
N GLN A 471 17.74 14.77 3.05
CA GLN A 471 18.17 14.17 4.29
C GLN A 471 17.06 14.26 5.34
N LEU A 472 16.33 15.38 5.37
CA LEU A 472 15.28 15.61 6.36
C LEU A 472 13.87 15.35 5.79
N PRO A 473 12.91 14.89 6.63
CA PRO A 473 11.52 14.77 6.22
C PRO A 473 10.90 16.10 5.77
N CYS A 474 11.30 17.22 6.37
CA CYS A 474 10.79 18.56 6.02
C CYS A 474 11.25 19.01 4.62
N GLU A 475 12.47 18.65 4.19
CA GLU A 475 12.97 18.89 2.83
C GLU A 475 12.18 18.09 1.81
N ALA A 476 11.99 16.80 2.08
CA ALA A 476 11.18 15.90 1.27
C ALA A 476 9.74 16.43 1.14
N GLN A 477 9.14 16.91 2.23
CA GLN A 477 7.83 17.55 2.21
C GLN A 477 7.85 18.86 1.41
N GLY A 478 8.90 19.67 1.55
CA GLY A 478 9.10 20.91 0.80
C GLY A 478 9.06 20.70 -0.71
N ILE A 479 9.79 19.69 -1.21
CA ILE A 479 9.79 19.34 -2.63
C ILE A 479 8.40 18.93 -3.12
N TRP A 480 7.66 18.16 -2.32
CA TRP A 480 6.28 17.83 -2.66
C TRP A 480 5.40 19.07 -2.70
N ILE A 481 5.53 19.97 -1.73
CA ILE A 481 4.78 21.23 -1.71
C ILE A 481 5.11 22.05 -2.96
N ASP A 482 6.38 22.22 -3.30
CA ASP A 482 6.80 23.03 -4.45
C ASP A 482 6.35 22.39 -5.78
N PHE A 483 6.39 21.05 -5.85
CA PHE A 483 5.85 20.30 -6.98
C PHE A 483 4.34 20.56 -7.16
N PHE A 484 3.53 20.41 -6.11
CA PHE A 484 2.09 20.64 -6.20
C PHE A 484 1.73 22.12 -6.39
N GLN A 485 2.51 23.02 -5.78
CA GLN A 485 2.41 24.46 -6.01
C GLN A 485 2.55 24.78 -7.50
N ASN A 486 3.59 24.28 -8.15
CA ASN A 486 3.83 24.49 -9.57
C ASN A 486 2.77 23.81 -10.45
N MET A 487 2.24 22.67 -10.03
CA MET A 487 1.22 21.92 -10.79
C MET A 487 -0.16 22.59 -10.76
N GLU A 488 -0.53 23.24 -9.65
CA GLU A 488 -1.85 23.85 -9.44
C GLU A 488 -1.83 25.38 -9.57
N ALA A 489 -0.72 25.95 -10.05
CA ALA A 489 -0.46 27.40 -10.04
C ALA A 489 -0.71 28.04 -8.67
N GLY A 490 -0.43 27.28 -7.60
CA GLY A 490 -0.63 27.69 -6.22
C GLY A 490 0.46 28.64 -5.73
N GLN A 491 0.24 29.23 -4.57
CA GLN A 491 1.23 30.04 -3.86
C GLN A 491 1.31 29.59 -2.40
N ARG A 492 2.54 29.45 -1.88
CA ARG A 492 2.76 29.26 -0.43
C ARG A 492 2.30 30.51 0.32
N MET A 493 1.39 30.32 1.27
CA MET A 493 0.90 31.39 2.13
C MET A 493 0.61 30.86 3.54
N SER A 494 0.61 31.76 4.52
CA SER A 494 0.25 31.38 5.89
C SER A 494 -1.25 31.06 5.98
N HIS A 495 -1.64 30.19 6.92
CA HIS A 495 -3.04 29.90 7.19
C HIS A 495 -3.85 31.19 7.47
N SER A 496 -3.27 32.16 8.18
CA SER A 496 -3.92 33.44 8.47
C SER A 496 -4.15 34.31 7.22
N ALA A 497 -3.24 34.25 6.25
CA ALA A 497 -3.38 34.95 4.98
C ALA A 497 -4.45 34.25 4.13
N LEU A 498 -4.35 32.92 3.96
CA LEU A 498 -5.35 32.12 3.24
C LEU A 498 -6.76 32.36 3.79
N ARG A 499 -6.94 32.33 5.11
CA ARG A 499 -8.23 32.58 5.76
C ARG A 499 -8.77 33.98 5.47
N ARG A 500 -7.91 35.00 5.51
CA ARG A 500 -8.33 36.39 5.20
C ARG A 500 -8.73 36.53 3.74
N THR A 501 -7.95 35.98 2.81
CA THR A 501 -8.26 35.99 1.38
C THR A 501 -9.60 35.30 1.11
N TRP A 502 -9.80 34.11 1.67
CA TRP A 502 -11.04 33.36 1.50
C TRP A 502 -12.28 34.09 2.02
N ILE A 503 -12.19 34.73 3.21
CA ILE A 503 -13.29 35.54 3.75
C ILE A 503 -13.57 36.75 2.86
N SER A 504 -12.53 37.42 2.37
CA SER A 504 -12.67 38.56 1.46
C SER A 504 -13.35 38.15 0.15
N GLU A 505 -12.90 37.06 -0.46
CA GLU A 505 -13.49 36.50 -1.69
C GLU A 505 -14.95 36.12 -1.45
N LEU A 506 -15.28 35.44 -0.34
CA LEU A 506 -16.67 35.10 0.00
C LEU A 506 -17.56 36.33 0.15
N GLN A 507 -17.05 37.43 0.72
CA GLN A 507 -17.78 38.68 0.83
C GLN A 507 -17.98 39.35 -0.55
N GLU A 508 -16.97 39.30 -1.42
CA GLU A 508 -17.08 39.79 -2.80
C GLU A 508 -18.08 38.98 -3.62
N PHE A 509 -18.12 37.66 -3.44
CA PHE A 509 -19.09 36.78 -4.09
C PHE A 509 -20.48 36.77 -3.42
N GLN A 510 -20.65 37.45 -2.29
CA GLN A 510 -21.92 37.50 -1.59
C GLN A 510 -22.92 38.34 -2.39
N GLN A 511 -23.93 37.68 -2.97
CA GLN A 511 -25.04 38.38 -3.61
C GLN A 511 -25.98 38.92 -2.54
N ALA A 512 -26.17 40.25 -2.50
CA ALA A 512 -27.08 40.91 -1.56
C ALA A 512 -28.56 40.71 -1.91
N ALA A 513 -28.85 40.36 -3.17
CA ALA A 513 -30.18 40.04 -3.66
C ALA A 513 -30.09 38.82 -4.60
N LEU A 514 -30.98 37.86 -4.39
CA LEU A 514 -31.10 36.66 -5.21
C LEU A 514 -32.31 36.85 -6.14
N ASP A 515 -32.08 37.38 -7.35
CA ASP A 515 -33.11 37.48 -8.39
C ASP A 515 -33.06 36.22 -9.27
N VAL A 516 -33.75 35.18 -8.82
CA VAL A 516 -33.90 33.92 -9.55
C VAL A 516 -35.40 33.69 -9.73
N GLU A 517 -35.85 33.47 -10.96
CA GLU A 517 -37.25 33.11 -11.19
C GLU A 517 -37.55 31.76 -10.52
N PHE A 518 -38.73 31.64 -9.89
CA PHE A 518 -39.12 30.42 -9.18
C PHE A 518 -39.09 29.16 -10.07
N SER A 519 -39.21 29.33 -11.39
CA SER A 519 -39.10 28.30 -12.43
C SER A 519 -37.68 27.74 -12.60
N GLU A 520 -36.65 28.47 -12.18
CA GLU A 520 -35.23 28.08 -12.27
C GLU A 520 -34.75 27.34 -11.02
N LEU A 521 -35.53 27.37 -9.93
CA LEU A 521 -35.23 26.61 -8.73
C LEU A 521 -35.55 25.12 -8.96
N PRO A 522 -34.62 24.20 -8.61
CA PRO A 522 -34.84 22.78 -8.78
C PRO A 522 -36.04 22.31 -7.96
N SER A 523 -36.92 21.54 -8.58
CA SER A 523 -38.03 20.92 -7.85
C SER A 523 -37.50 19.88 -6.84
N LEU A 524 -38.31 19.55 -5.83
CA LEU A 524 -37.98 18.49 -4.86
C LEU A 524 -37.61 17.17 -5.57
N LEU A 525 -38.28 16.87 -6.68
CA LEU A 525 -38.03 15.69 -7.50
C LEU A 525 -36.69 15.76 -8.25
N ASP A 526 -36.27 16.94 -8.70
CA ASP A 526 -34.98 17.16 -9.36
C ASP A 526 -33.83 17.01 -8.36
N LEU A 527 -34.00 17.54 -7.16
CA LEU A 527 -33.11 17.34 -6.02
C LEU A 527 -33.00 15.85 -5.64
N GLU A 528 -34.13 15.15 -5.47
CA GLU A 528 -34.13 13.71 -5.21
C GLU A 528 -33.44 12.91 -6.32
N LYS A 529 -33.72 13.21 -7.60
CA LYS A 529 -33.08 12.54 -8.74
C LYS A 529 -31.58 12.80 -8.76
N ALA A 530 -31.13 14.02 -8.47
CA ALA A 530 -29.71 14.36 -8.38
C ALA A 530 -29.02 13.62 -7.24
N LEU A 531 -29.65 13.56 -6.06
CA LEU A 531 -29.13 12.85 -4.88
C LEU A 531 -29.07 11.32 -5.12
N ARG A 532 -30.09 10.74 -5.75
CA ARG A 532 -30.10 9.31 -6.12
C ARG A 532 -29.03 8.98 -7.18
N ARG A 533 -28.77 9.88 -8.14
CA ARG A 533 -27.67 9.74 -9.11
C ARG A 533 -26.30 9.77 -8.42
N PHE A 534 -26.09 10.67 -7.46
CA PHE A 534 -24.84 10.73 -6.69
C PHE A 534 -24.59 9.45 -5.87
N ALA A 535 -25.63 8.86 -5.29
CA ALA A 535 -25.51 7.62 -4.50
C ALA A 535 -25.04 6.39 -5.31
N SER A 536 -25.17 6.42 -6.65
CA SER A 536 -24.78 5.32 -7.55
C SER A 536 -23.39 5.46 -8.16
N ALA A 537 -22.74 6.63 -8.00
CA ALA A 537 -21.41 6.92 -8.52
C ALA A 537 -20.41 7.09 -7.36
N ASN A 538 -19.71 6.00 -7.03
CA ASN A 538 -18.67 5.82 -5.99
C ASN A 538 -19.17 5.35 -4.61
N ASP A 539 -18.88 4.08 -4.34
CA ASP A 539 -19.14 3.36 -3.08
C ASP A 539 -18.11 3.67 -1.96
N ASP A 540 -17.33 4.76 -2.09
CA ASP A 540 -16.32 5.18 -1.11
C ASP A 540 -16.67 6.48 -0.35
N SER A 541 -17.87 7.05 -0.58
CA SER A 541 -18.28 8.35 0.00
C SER A 541 -19.53 8.26 0.88
N LYS A 542 -19.58 7.31 1.82
CA LYS A 542 -20.65 7.23 2.85
C LYS A 542 -20.55 8.28 3.97
N SER A 543 -19.82 9.38 3.78
CA SER A 543 -19.61 10.42 4.81
C SER A 543 -20.02 11.83 4.38
N LEU A 544 -20.72 11.98 3.25
CA LEU A 544 -20.95 13.27 2.60
C LEU A 544 -22.43 13.61 2.43
N ILE A 545 -23.24 13.40 3.47
CA ILE A 545 -24.63 13.88 3.50
C ILE A 545 -24.76 15.31 4.05
N PHE A 546 -23.67 15.91 4.57
CA PHE A 546 -23.71 17.25 5.18
C PHE A 546 -23.13 18.40 4.32
N ILE A 547 -22.77 18.18 3.06
CA ILE A 547 -22.19 19.21 2.18
C ILE A 547 -23.02 19.34 0.90
N VAL A 548 -24.30 19.74 1.04
CA VAL A 548 -25.16 20.01 -0.13
C VAL A 548 -25.37 21.51 -0.35
N GLU A 549 -25.25 22.36 0.68
CA GLU A 549 -25.33 23.82 0.48
C GLU A 549 -24.08 24.43 -0.16
N HIS A 550 -22.88 23.83 0.02
CA HIS A 550 -21.64 24.40 -0.53
C HIS A 550 -21.34 24.00 -1.99
N PHE A 551 -21.99 22.96 -2.52
CA PHE A 551 -21.60 22.37 -3.81
C PHE A 551 -22.25 23.05 -5.02
N MET A 552 -23.35 23.79 -4.82
CA MET A 552 -24.06 24.48 -5.91
C MET A 552 -23.33 25.73 -6.42
N HIS A 553 -22.52 26.40 -5.59
CA HIS A 553 -21.71 27.54 -6.02
C HIS A 553 -20.53 27.15 -6.94
N SER A 554 -20.01 25.92 -6.85
CA SER A 554 -18.82 25.51 -7.61
C SER A 554 -19.10 25.13 -9.08
N ILE A 555 -20.35 24.80 -9.43
CA ILE A 555 -20.67 24.22 -10.75
C ILE A 555 -20.83 25.29 -11.85
N ILE A 556 -21.05 26.56 -11.46
CA ILE A 556 -21.17 27.66 -12.42
C ILE A 556 -19.80 28.27 -12.80
N PHE A 557 -18.73 28.04 -12.01
CA PHE A 557 -17.47 28.78 -12.15
C PHE A 557 -16.32 28.07 -12.88
N ASN A 558 -16.45 26.81 -13.31
CA ASN A 558 -15.36 26.09 -13.98
C ASN A 558 -15.48 26.08 -15.51
N ARG A 559 -15.36 27.28 -16.11
CA ARG A 559 -14.92 27.44 -17.51
C ARG A 559 -13.49 27.97 -17.50
N GLU A 560 -12.52 27.07 -17.34
CA GLU A 560 -11.24 27.13 -18.06
C GLU A 560 -10.43 25.84 -17.84
N LEU A 561 -10.03 25.22 -18.95
CA LEU A 561 -9.32 23.95 -18.99
C LEU A 561 -7.83 24.18 -18.73
N GLN A 562 -7.33 23.87 -17.54
CA GLN A 562 -5.89 23.67 -17.33
C GLN A 562 -5.51 22.20 -17.55
N THR A 563 -4.54 22.01 -18.44
CA THR A 563 -4.09 20.73 -18.99
C THR A 563 -3.16 20.00 -18.02
N VAL A 564 -3.71 19.03 -17.29
CA VAL A 564 -2.92 18.05 -16.52
C VAL A 564 -2.48 16.92 -17.46
N SER A 565 -1.17 16.70 -17.61
CA SER A 565 -0.65 15.50 -18.29
C SER A 565 -0.91 14.27 -17.40
N PRO A 566 -1.74 13.30 -17.82
CA PRO A 566 -2.04 12.15 -16.98
C PRO A 566 -0.97 11.06 -17.14
N SER A 567 -0.73 10.27 -16.09
CA SER A 567 0.00 9.00 -16.22
C SER A 567 -0.61 8.15 -17.35
N PRO A 568 0.15 7.27 -18.03
CA PRO A 568 -0.36 6.50 -19.17
C PRO A 568 -1.68 5.76 -18.89
N MET A 569 -1.88 5.28 -17.66
CA MET A 569 -3.15 4.68 -17.21
C MET A 569 -4.28 5.70 -17.06
N LYS A 570 -4.02 6.86 -16.44
CA LYS A 570 -5.01 7.93 -16.31
C LYS A 570 -5.37 8.53 -17.66
N LEU A 571 -4.41 8.63 -18.58
CA LEU A 571 -4.62 9.11 -19.94
C LEU A 571 -5.45 8.11 -20.72
N LYS A 572 -5.14 6.81 -20.61
CA LYS A 572 -5.96 5.75 -21.22
C LYS A 572 -7.39 5.77 -20.69
N ALA A 573 -7.58 5.89 -19.38
CA ALA A 573 -8.92 6.02 -18.78
C ALA A 573 -9.62 7.31 -19.24
N HIS A 574 -8.93 8.45 -19.20
CA HIS A 574 -9.47 9.73 -19.66
C HIS A 574 -9.87 9.69 -21.13
N LEU A 575 -9.04 9.14 -22.02
CA LEU A 575 -9.37 8.97 -23.45
C LEU A 575 -10.47 7.93 -23.67
N HIS A 576 -10.64 6.98 -22.75
CA HIS A 576 -11.75 6.02 -22.78
C HIS A 576 -13.10 6.67 -22.47
N TYR A 577 -13.14 7.69 -21.61
CA TYR A 577 -14.39 8.35 -21.19
C TYR A 577 -14.62 9.73 -21.82
N SER A 578 -13.57 10.44 -22.23
CA SER A 578 -13.64 11.78 -22.84
C SER A 578 -13.69 11.67 -24.35
N VAL A 579 -14.90 11.74 -24.91
CA VAL A 579 -15.12 11.84 -26.35
C VAL A 579 -14.41 13.07 -26.92
N LYS A 580 -14.52 14.23 -26.25
CA LYS A 580 -13.88 15.49 -26.64
C LYS A 580 -12.38 15.36 -26.85
N CYS A 581 -11.66 14.80 -25.87
CA CYS A 581 -10.20 14.68 -25.95
C CYS A 581 -9.75 13.61 -26.95
N ARG A 582 -10.53 12.53 -27.11
CA ARG A 582 -10.29 11.52 -28.15
C ARG A 582 -10.40 12.12 -29.55
N THR A 583 -11.44 12.90 -29.80
CA THR A 583 -11.64 13.60 -31.09
C THR A 583 -10.51 14.59 -31.37
N VAL A 584 -10.03 15.31 -30.35
CA VAL A 584 -8.86 16.21 -30.47
C VAL A 584 -7.60 15.42 -30.85
N LEU A 585 -7.31 14.29 -30.20
CA LEU A 585 -6.15 13.48 -30.55
C LEU A 585 -6.24 12.86 -31.95
N GLN A 586 -7.41 12.33 -32.32
CA GLN A 586 -7.64 11.77 -33.65
C GLN A 586 -7.52 12.83 -34.75
N SER A 587 -7.90 14.08 -34.48
CA SER A 587 -7.76 15.20 -35.43
C SER A 587 -6.31 15.61 -35.73
N ARG A 588 -5.34 15.16 -34.92
CA ARG A 588 -3.93 15.54 -35.05
C ARG A 588 -3.11 14.67 -35.99
N ASN A 589 -3.70 13.59 -36.53
CA ASN A 589 -3.07 12.72 -37.54
C ASN A 589 -1.66 12.20 -37.15
N ILE A 590 -1.40 12.04 -35.84
CA ILE A 590 -0.07 11.68 -35.34
C ILE A 590 0.17 10.19 -35.58
N HIS A 591 1.15 9.88 -36.43
CA HIS A 591 1.64 8.52 -36.62
C HIS A 591 2.66 8.20 -35.52
N PHE A 592 2.34 7.22 -34.68
CA PHE A 592 3.30 6.67 -33.72
C PHE A 592 3.77 5.29 -34.21
N PRO A 593 5.06 4.96 -34.06
CA PRO A 593 5.53 3.59 -34.25
C PRO A 593 4.81 2.68 -33.27
N ILE A 594 4.41 1.49 -33.73
CA ILE A 594 3.76 0.48 -32.89
C ILE A 594 4.75 0.07 -31.79
N ILE A 595 4.43 0.43 -30.55
CA ILE A 595 5.22 0.04 -29.37
C ILE A 595 4.60 -1.17 -28.67
N PRO A 596 5.40 -1.97 -27.94
CA PRO A 596 4.92 -3.09 -27.15
C PRO A 596 3.77 -2.67 -26.22
N GLY A 597 2.73 -3.49 -26.20
CA GLY A 597 1.48 -3.19 -25.49
C GLY A 597 1.63 -3.15 -23.97
N SER A 598 0.58 -2.65 -23.31
CA SER A 598 0.48 -2.64 -21.84
C SER A 598 0.62 -4.04 -21.26
N GLY A 599 1.55 -4.23 -20.32
CA GLY A 599 1.90 -5.53 -19.75
C GLY A 599 3.04 -6.29 -20.44
N SER A 600 3.68 -5.69 -21.45
CA SER A 600 4.93 -6.20 -22.02
C SER A 600 6.10 -6.08 -21.04
N ALA A 601 7.19 -6.82 -21.29
CA ALA A 601 8.43 -6.69 -20.51
C ALA A 601 8.98 -5.25 -20.54
N ASP A 602 8.82 -4.56 -21.67
CA ASP A 602 9.23 -3.15 -21.81
C ASP A 602 8.34 -2.18 -21.01
N ASP A 603 7.03 -2.43 -20.93
CA ASP A 603 6.11 -1.65 -20.09
C ASP A 603 6.42 -1.87 -18.59
N ALA A 604 6.76 -3.10 -18.21
CA ALA A 604 7.21 -3.42 -16.86
C ALA A 604 8.55 -2.76 -16.51
N LEU A 605 9.52 -2.76 -17.43
CA LEU A 605 10.82 -2.11 -17.29
C LEU A 605 10.70 -0.58 -17.24
N ARG A 606 9.81 0.01 -18.05
CA ARG A 606 9.53 1.46 -18.00
C ARG A 606 8.84 1.85 -16.71
N THR A 607 7.90 1.02 -16.23
CA THR A 607 7.23 1.24 -14.94
C THR A 607 8.19 1.10 -13.75
N SER A 608 9.15 0.17 -13.82
CA SER A 608 10.17 0.00 -12.78
C SER A 608 11.20 1.12 -12.77
N ARG A 609 11.55 1.69 -13.93
CA ARG A 609 12.44 2.86 -14.03
C ARG A 609 11.80 4.18 -13.57
N HIS A 610 10.48 4.28 -13.57
CA HIS A 610 9.79 5.56 -13.29
C HIS A 610 9.51 5.80 -11.80
N ASP A 611 9.94 4.89 -10.90
CA ASP A 611 9.92 4.94 -9.42
C ASP A 611 8.64 5.40 -8.69
N ARG A 612 7.59 5.83 -9.39
CA ARG A 612 6.31 6.39 -8.90
C ARG A 612 6.45 7.51 -7.84
N LEU A 613 7.67 7.95 -7.55
CA LEU A 613 8.01 8.93 -6.53
C LEU A 613 7.99 10.37 -7.06
N LEU A 614 8.10 10.57 -8.37
CA LEU A 614 7.91 11.87 -9.02
C LEU A 614 7.04 11.68 -10.26
N PRO A 615 5.94 12.45 -10.43
CA PRO A 615 5.26 12.53 -11.71
C PRO A 615 6.23 13.08 -12.77
N PRO A 616 6.09 12.72 -14.05
CA PRO A 616 6.95 13.26 -15.11
C PRO A 616 6.90 14.80 -15.07
N LEU A 617 8.10 15.41 -15.08
CA LEU A 617 8.29 16.86 -15.08
C LEU A 617 7.51 17.49 -16.25
N VAL A 618 6.85 18.61 -15.95
CA VAL A 618 6.18 19.43 -16.95
C VAL A 618 7.23 20.14 -17.81
N CYS A 619 6.83 20.45 -19.05
CA CYS A 619 7.37 21.44 -20.01
C CYS A 619 8.75 21.23 -20.67
N MET A 620 8.75 20.55 -21.83
CA MET A 620 9.52 20.94 -23.04
C MET A 620 8.70 20.68 -24.33
N GLY A 621 7.38 20.88 -24.27
CA GLY A 621 6.51 20.75 -25.44
C GLY A 621 5.97 22.11 -25.87
N PRO A 622 6.09 22.54 -27.14
CA PRO A 622 5.58 23.83 -27.59
C PRO A 622 4.06 23.91 -27.38
N GLN A 623 3.57 25.10 -27.00
CA GLN A 623 2.14 25.40 -26.92
C GLN A 623 1.43 24.99 -28.21
N GLN A 624 0.40 24.16 -28.08
CA GLN A 624 -0.28 23.58 -29.22
C GLN A 624 -1.28 24.58 -29.80
N GLN A 625 -1.11 24.89 -31.10
CA GLN A 625 -2.07 25.69 -31.88
C GLN A 625 -3.49 25.09 -31.83
N ALA A 626 -4.50 25.95 -31.89
CA ALA A 626 -5.90 25.58 -31.89
C ALA A 626 -6.25 24.71 -33.12
N THR A 627 -6.70 23.47 -32.88
CA THR A 627 -7.01 22.50 -33.96
C THR A 627 -8.36 22.76 -34.64
N ARG A 628 -8.38 22.62 -35.98
CA ARG A 628 -9.60 22.58 -36.80
C ARG A 628 -10.42 21.32 -36.47
N ARG A 629 -11.66 21.48 -35.99
CA ARG A 629 -12.55 20.36 -35.63
C ARG A 629 -13.05 19.67 -36.90
N ARG A 630 -12.78 18.37 -37.09
CA ARG A 630 -13.56 17.52 -38.02
C ARG A 630 -14.84 17.08 -37.30
N GLN A 631 -16.00 17.46 -37.81
CA GLN A 631 -17.28 16.94 -37.34
C GLN A 631 -17.40 15.47 -37.76
N LYS A 632 -17.77 14.58 -36.83
CA LYS A 632 -18.13 13.21 -37.16
C LYS A 632 -19.59 13.22 -37.61
N PRO A 633 -19.92 12.78 -38.83
CA PRO A 633 -21.31 12.61 -39.24
C PRO A 633 -21.87 11.47 -38.38
N ASP A 634 -22.87 11.77 -37.57
CA ASP A 634 -23.51 10.84 -36.63
C ASP A 634 -24.42 9.86 -37.39
N ILE A 635 -23.79 9.01 -38.20
CA ILE A 635 -24.44 8.05 -39.11
C ILE A 635 -24.43 6.63 -38.53
N ASP A 636 -25.32 5.79 -39.05
CA ASP A 636 -25.34 4.37 -38.77
C ASP A 636 -24.47 3.61 -39.79
N GLY A 637 -23.48 2.87 -39.30
CA GLY A 637 -22.51 2.20 -40.18
C GLY A 637 -23.11 1.00 -40.91
N GLN A 638 -24.01 0.25 -40.26
CA GLN A 638 -24.62 -0.93 -40.87
C GLN A 638 -25.55 -0.53 -42.02
N LEU A 639 -26.33 0.53 -41.81
CA LEU A 639 -27.13 1.11 -42.88
C LEU A 639 -26.27 1.71 -43.98
N TYR A 640 -25.17 2.41 -43.64
CA TYR A 640 -24.28 2.99 -44.65
C TYR A 640 -23.64 1.93 -45.54
N ASP A 641 -23.09 0.86 -44.96
CA ASP A 641 -22.47 -0.23 -45.72
C ASP A 641 -23.51 -0.94 -46.60
N PHE A 642 -24.71 -1.19 -46.06
CA PHE A 642 -25.82 -1.75 -46.84
C PHE A 642 -26.21 -0.84 -48.02
N LEU A 643 -26.24 0.48 -47.83
CA LEU A 643 -26.55 1.42 -48.91
C LEU A 643 -25.49 1.36 -50.01
N VAL A 644 -24.21 1.20 -49.69
CA VAL A 644 -23.15 0.99 -50.70
C VAL A 644 -23.48 -0.23 -51.56
N ASP A 645 -23.72 -1.38 -50.93
CA ASP A 645 -23.99 -2.64 -51.62
C ASP A 645 -25.30 -2.58 -52.43
N ALA A 646 -26.37 -2.08 -51.81
CA ALA A 646 -27.68 -1.96 -52.45
C ALA A 646 -27.68 -1.00 -53.65
N THR A 647 -26.84 0.04 -53.62
CA THR A 647 -26.72 0.96 -54.77
C THR A 647 -25.91 0.30 -55.89
N ALA A 648 -24.89 -0.49 -55.57
CA ALA A 648 -24.11 -1.23 -56.56
C ALA A 648 -24.91 -2.36 -57.24
N ASP A 649 -25.76 -3.07 -56.49
CA ASP A 649 -26.47 -4.26 -56.98
C ASP A 649 -27.81 -3.95 -57.69
N ALA A 650 -28.34 -2.73 -57.55
CA ALA A 650 -29.65 -2.40 -58.10
C ALA A 650 -29.61 -2.16 -59.62
N THR A 651 -30.47 -2.87 -60.36
CA THR A 651 -30.58 -2.72 -61.83
C THR A 651 -31.60 -1.67 -62.26
N ASP A 652 -32.55 -1.33 -61.39
CA ASP A 652 -33.53 -0.28 -61.63
C ASP A 652 -33.93 0.46 -60.33
N THR A 653 -34.59 1.61 -60.50
CA THR A 653 -34.94 2.50 -59.38
C THR A 653 -36.01 1.93 -58.45
N ASP A 654 -36.92 1.10 -58.97
CA ASP A 654 -38.03 0.54 -58.18
C ASP A 654 -37.54 -0.61 -57.30
N GLN A 655 -36.65 -1.45 -57.83
CA GLN A 655 -35.95 -2.49 -57.08
C GLN A 655 -35.08 -1.88 -55.98
N TYR A 656 -34.34 -0.80 -56.28
CA TYR A 656 -33.53 -0.10 -55.27
C TYR A 656 -34.40 0.44 -54.13
N TYR A 657 -35.52 1.09 -54.46
CA TYR A 657 -36.46 1.60 -53.47
C TYR A 657 -37.03 0.50 -52.56
N LEU A 658 -37.45 -0.64 -53.12
CA LEU A 658 -38.01 -1.74 -52.34
C LEU A 658 -36.97 -2.38 -51.41
N THR A 659 -35.75 -2.57 -51.91
CA THR A 659 -34.62 -3.14 -51.16
C THR A 659 -34.24 -2.27 -49.97
N VAL A 660 -34.07 -0.97 -50.16
CA VAL A 660 -33.73 -0.04 -49.07
C VAL A 660 -34.89 0.12 -48.09
N LYS A 661 -36.14 0.19 -48.58
CA LYS A 661 -37.32 0.32 -47.71
C LYS A 661 -37.51 -0.89 -46.79
N ASN A 662 -37.35 -2.11 -47.30
CA ASN A 662 -37.47 -3.32 -46.50
C ASN A 662 -36.37 -3.40 -45.44
N PHE A 663 -35.12 -3.12 -45.83
CA PHE A 663 -34.00 -3.12 -44.89
C PHE A 663 -34.17 -2.10 -43.76
N VAL A 664 -34.61 -0.87 -44.09
CA VAL A 664 -34.90 0.16 -43.08
C VAL A 664 -36.06 -0.25 -42.17
N GLY A 665 -37.09 -0.92 -42.73
CA GLY A 665 -38.22 -1.44 -41.96
C GLY A 665 -37.83 -2.47 -40.90
N ASP A 666 -36.80 -3.27 -41.17
CA ASP A 666 -36.28 -4.31 -40.27
C ASP A 666 -35.15 -3.80 -39.34
N CYS A 667 -34.65 -2.58 -39.56
CA CYS A 667 -33.55 -2.01 -38.78
C CYS A 667 -34.02 -1.38 -37.46
N THR A 668 -33.33 -1.72 -36.37
CA THR A 668 -33.50 -1.04 -35.07
C THR A 668 -32.73 0.28 -35.01
N ILE A 669 -33.23 1.31 -35.71
CA ILE A 669 -32.58 2.61 -35.85
C ILE A 669 -33.50 3.77 -35.41
N SER A 670 -32.95 4.79 -34.75
CA SER A 670 -33.72 6.01 -34.43
C SER A 670 -33.99 6.84 -35.67
N TRP A 671 -35.16 7.50 -35.75
CA TRP A 671 -35.53 8.38 -36.87
C TRP A 671 -34.45 9.42 -37.23
N THR A 672 -33.87 10.07 -36.22
CA THR A 672 -32.82 11.09 -36.41
C THR A 672 -31.57 10.53 -37.08
N ARG A 673 -31.16 9.32 -36.69
CA ARG A 673 -29.96 8.65 -37.21
C ARG A 673 -30.19 8.04 -38.59
N LEU A 674 -31.39 7.50 -38.83
CA LEU A 674 -31.84 7.04 -40.14
C LEU A 674 -31.75 8.18 -41.17
N ARG A 675 -32.43 9.30 -40.88
CA ARG A 675 -32.46 10.47 -41.77
C ARG A 675 -31.05 11.00 -42.05
N ARG A 676 -30.23 11.17 -41.01
CA ARG A 676 -28.83 11.60 -41.16
C ARG A 676 -27.99 10.67 -42.03
N THR A 677 -28.21 9.36 -41.95
CA THR A 677 -27.46 8.37 -42.74
C THR A 677 -27.87 8.41 -44.20
N LEU A 678 -29.18 8.47 -44.48
CA LEU A 678 -29.72 8.59 -45.84
C LEU A 678 -29.29 9.91 -46.51
N ASP A 679 -29.39 11.04 -45.79
CA ASP A 679 -28.98 12.36 -46.28
C ASP A 679 -27.47 12.41 -46.54
N PHE A 680 -26.66 11.91 -45.60
CA PHE A 680 -25.20 11.87 -45.75
C PHE A 680 -24.77 11.01 -46.94
N PHE A 681 -25.40 9.85 -47.14
CA PHE A 681 -25.12 8.99 -48.29
C PHE A 681 -25.52 9.66 -49.61
N ALA A 682 -26.70 10.29 -49.65
CA ALA A 682 -27.17 11.05 -50.81
C ALA A 682 -26.29 12.26 -51.16
N GLU A 683 -25.66 12.89 -50.17
CA GLU A 683 -24.70 14.00 -50.36
C GLU A 683 -23.30 13.51 -50.79
N THR A 684 -22.98 12.24 -50.58
CA THR A 684 -21.65 11.66 -50.86
C THR A 684 -21.59 10.96 -52.23
N LEU A 685 -22.75 10.62 -52.83
CA LEU A 685 -22.87 10.12 -54.20
C LEU A 685 -22.50 11.23 -55.21
N MET A 686 -21.33 11.10 -55.84
CA MET A 686 -20.81 12.05 -56.82
C MET A 686 -21.18 11.62 -58.26
N PRO A 687 -21.20 12.53 -59.24
CA PRO A 687 -21.46 12.19 -60.64
C PRO A 687 -20.45 11.18 -61.22
N GLU A 688 -19.24 11.11 -60.66
CA GLU A 688 -18.22 10.13 -61.05
C GLU A 688 -18.60 8.68 -60.67
N ASP A 689 -19.45 8.49 -59.66
CA ASP A 689 -19.93 7.17 -59.22
C ASP A 689 -20.91 6.54 -60.22
N ALA A 690 -21.40 7.31 -61.21
CA ALA A 690 -22.27 6.84 -62.29
C ALA A 690 -21.65 5.73 -63.15
N GLN A 691 -20.31 5.55 -63.12
CA GLN A 691 -19.63 4.50 -63.87
C GLN A 691 -19.81 3.09 -63.26
N VAL A 692 -20.18 3.02 -61.98
CA VAL A 692 -20.39 1.76 -61.23
C VAL A 692 -21.88 1.43 -61.11
N LEU A 693 -22.75 2.42 -61.28
CA LEU A 693 -24.20 2.28 -61.11
C LEU A 693 -24.90 1.88 -62.41
N HIS A 694 -25.84 0.94 -62.32
CA HIS A 694 -26.64 0.50 -63.47
C HIS A 694 -27.80 1.45 -63.83
N PHE A 695 -27.99 2.54 -63.07
CA PHE A 695 -29.01 3.56 -63.29
C PHE A 695 -28.53 4.95 -62.82
N ALA A 696 -29.21 6.02 -63.25
CA ALA A 696 -28.79 7.39 -62.99
C ALA A 696 -28.68 7.71 -61.47
N PRO A 697 -27.55 8.26 -60.97
CA PRO A 697 -27.36 8.59 -59.55
C PRO A 697 -28.45 9.51 -58.99
N GLU A 698 -29.01 10.40 -59.81
CA GLU A 698 -30.10 11.30 -59.44
C GLU A 698 -31.37 10.54 -59.06
N CYS A 699 -31.61 9.38 -59.66
CA CYS A 699 -32.72 8.50 -59.31
C CYS A 699 -32.50 7.86 -57.92
N ALA A 700 -31.26 7.44 -57.60
CA ALA A 700 -30.91 6.90 -56.28
C ALA A 700 -31.07 7.96 -55.19
N ILE A 701 -30.58 9.18 -55.43
CA ILE A 701 -30.72 10.33 -54.52
C ILE A 701 -32.21 10.64 -54.25
N ARG A 702 -33.05 10.61 -55.29
CA ARG A 702 -34.50 10.84 -55.16
C ARG A 702 -35.18 9.77 -54.30
N VAL A 703 -34.78 8.51 -54.46
CA VAL A 703 -35.28 7.39 -53.63
C VAL A 703 -34.88 7.57 -52.16
N LEU A 704 -33.62 7.90 -51.89
CA LEU A 704 -33.12 8.10 -50.52
C LEU A 704 -33.82 9.28 -49.82
N ARG A 705 -33.98 10.40 -50.54
CA ARG A 705 -34.71 11.57 -50.01
C ARG A 705 -36.19 11.27 -49.77
N ARG A 706 -36.81 10.42 -50.59
CA ARG A 706 -38.19 9.96 -50.38
C ARG A 706 -38.31 9.10 -49.12
N LEU A 707 -37.39 8.16 -48.90
CA LEU A 707 -37.37 7.31 -47.71
C LEU A 707 -37.04 8.09 -46.41
N ALA A 708 -36.40 9.26 -46.55
CA ALA A 708 -36.12 10.18 -45.46
C ALA A 708 -37.33 11.03 -45.02
N THR A 709 -38.50 10.92 -45.68
CA THR A 709 -39.70 11.67 -45.30
C THR A 709 -40.66 10.85 -44.42
N VAL A 710 -41.37 11.51 -43.52
CA VAL A 710 -42.28 10.87 -42.56
C VAL A 710 -43.48 10.26 -43.27
N GLU A 711 -43.90 10.86 -44.37
CA GLU A 711 -45.04 10.43 -45.19
C GLU A 711 -44.82 9.02 -45.77
N GLU A 712 -43.58 8.56 -45.90
CA GLU A 712 -43.30 7.24 -46.46
C GLU A 712 -43.55 6.08 -45.48
N TRP A 713 -43.73 6.39 -44.19
CA TRP A 713 -43.84 5.42 -43.09
C TRP A 713 -45.17 5.55 -42.34
N PRO A 714 -46.21 4.77 -42.68
CA PRO A 714 -47.55 4.88 -42.09
C PRO A 714 -47.59 4.76 -40.56
N PHE A 715 -46.70 3.97 -39.97
CA PHE A 715 -46.63 3.79 -38.50
C PHE A 715 -46.13 5.05 -37.77
N LEU A 716 -45.44 5.96 -38.45
CA LEU A 716 -45.04 7.26 -37.89
C LEU A 716 -46.20 8.28 -37.93
N ARG A 717 -47.32 7.94 -38.56
CA ARG A 717 -48.52 8.78 -38.67
C ARG A 717 -49.57 8.50 -37.60
N CYS A 718 -49.30 7.62 -36.63
CA CYS A 718 -50.25 7.36 -35.54
C CYS A 718 -50.56 8.66 -34.80
N ASP A 719 -51.78 9.14 -34.98
CA ASP A 719 -52.38 10.21 -34.21
C ASP A 719 -52.45 9.76 -32.75
N ILE A 720 -51.46 10.15 -31.94
CA ILE A 720 -51.43 9.90 -30.49
C ILE A 720 -52.70 10.50 -29.83
N SER A 721 -53.40 11.39 -30.52
CA SER A 721 -54.67 11.99 -30.10
C SER A 721 -55.85 11.00 -30.03
N ALA A 722 -55.84 9.88 -30.77
CA ALA A 722 -57.01 9.00 -30.90
C ALA A 722 -57.07 7.83 -29.89
N GLN A 723 -56.03 7.61 -29.08
CA GLN A 723 -55.96 6.48 -28.13
C GLN A 723 -55.59 6.86 -26.69
N VAL A 724 -55.66 8.14 -26.32
CA VAL A 724 -55.60 8.50 -24.89
C VAL A 724 -57.01 8.39 -24.32
N GLU A 725 -57.39 7.20 -23.85
CA GLU A 725 -58.41 7.12 -22.82
C GLU A 725 -57.97 8.04 -21.68
N LYS A 726 -58.73 9.10 -21.42
CA LYS A 726 -58.48 10.02 -20.30
C LYS A 726 -58.74 9.27 -19.01
N TYR A 727 -57.71 8.66 -18.45
CA TYR A 727 -57.77 8.13 -17.10
C TYR A 727 -57.67 9.28 -16.10
N ASP A 728 -58.62 9.36 -15.17
CA ASP A 728 -58.52 10.22 -14.00
C ASP A 728 -57.32 9.79 -13.15
N ILE A 729 -56.59 10.77 -12.59
CA ILE A 729 -55.41 10.54 -11.74
C ILE A 729 -55.77 9.62 -10.57
N LYS A 730 -56.96 9.77 -10.01
CA LYS A 730 -57.45 8.89 -8.93
C LYS A 730 -57.63 7.44 -9.37
N GLU A 731 -57.99 7.21 -10.63
CA GLU A 731 -58.18 5.88 -11.20
C GLU A 731 -56.84 5.18 -11.45
N LEU A 732 -55.84 5.94 -11.90
CA LEU A 732 -54.47 5.47 -12.06
C LEU A 732 -53.81 5.15 -10.70
N GLU A 733 -54.02 6.00 -9.69
CA GLU A 733 -53.54 5.74 -8.33
C GLU A 733 -54.20 4.49 -7.73
N LYS A 734 -55.49 4.27 -7.98
CA LYS A 734 -56.21 3.07 -7.53
C LYS A 734 -55.72 1.80 -8.23
N ARG A 735 -55.41 1.88 -9.53
CA ARG A 735 -54.81 0.78 -10.30
C ARG A 735 -53.38 0.47 -9.85
N CYS A 736 -52.58 1.48 -9.56
CA CYS A 736 -51.23 1.29 -9.01
C CYS A 736 -51.26 0.71 -7.59
N ASN A 737 -52.19 1.14 -6.74
CA ASN A 737 -52.33 0.61 -5.38
C ASN A 737 -52.92 -0.80 -5.34
N ASN A 738 -53.72 -1.20 -6.32
CA ASN A 738 -54.23 -2.56 -6.48
C ASN A 738 -53.25 -3.50 -7.22
N PHE A 739 -52.10 -2.99 -7.69
CA PHE A 739 -51.06 -3.79 -8.31
C PHE A 739 -50.26 -4.52 -7.21
N CYS A 740 -50.87 -5.56 -6.65
CA CYS A 740 -50.16 -6.51 -5.80
C CYS A 740 -49.22 -7.31 -6.71
N TRP A 741 -47.94 -6.97 -6.67
CA TRP A 741 -46.90 -7.64 -7.44
C TRP A 741 -46.78 -9.10 -6.97
N ASP A 742 -47.33 -10.03 -7.75
CA ASP A 742 -47.10 -11.47 -7.58
C ASP A 742 -45.83 -11.86 -8.38
N PRO A 743 -44.75 -12.29 -7.71
CA PRO A 743 -43.50 -12.67 -8.36
C PRO A 743 -43.63 -13.91 -9.25
N SER A 744 -44.76 -14.63 -9.21
CA SER A 744 -44.93 -15.90 -9.93
C SER A 744 -45.42 -15.76 -11.38
N GLU A 745 -45.86 -14.57 -11.82
CA GLU A 745 -46.37 -14.33 -13.19
C GLU A 745 -45.32 -13.81 -14.19
N GLN A 746 -44.02 -13.97 -13.91
CA GLN A 746 -42.99 -13.53 -14.84
C GLN A 746 -42.88 -14.51 -16.02
N THR A 747 -43.51 -14.17 -17.15
CA THR A 747 -43.07 -14.69 -18.45
C THR A 747 -41.79 -13.96 -18.83
N ASP A 748 -40.68 -14.70 -18.87
CA ASP A 748 -39.36 -14.22 -19.29
C ASP A 748 -39.44 -13.63 -20.72
N VAL A 749 -39.67 -12.33 -20.85
CA VAL A 749 -39.38 -11.61 -22.08
C VAL A 749 -37.92 -11.12 -21.98
N PRO A 750 -37.00 -11.67 -22.78
CA PRO A 750 -35.60 -11.29 -22.71
C PRO A 750 -35.44 -9.86 -23.21
N VAL A 751 -35.19 -8.92 -22.30
CA VAL A 751 -34.73 -7.58 -22.67
C VAL A 751 -33.29 -7.70 -23.18
N HIS A 752 -33.11 -7.70 -24.49
CA HIS A 752 -31.79 -7.69 -25.11
C HIS A 752 -31.04 -6.41 -24.73
N LYS A 753 -30.00 -6.54 -23.90
CA LYS A 753 -29.04 -5.47 -23.63
C LYS A 753 -28.28 -5.14 -24.93
N PRO A 754 -28.10 -3.86 -25.30
CA PRO A 754 -27.29 -3.50 -26.46
C PRO A 754 -25.85 -3.99 -26.26
N VAL A 755 -25.39 -4.76 -27.25
CA VAL A 755 -24.13 -5.52 -27.23
C VAL A 755 -22.94 -4.57 -27.38
N GLY A 756 -22.14 -4.47 -26.31
CA GLY A 756 -20.84 -3.78 -26.33
C GLY A 756 -19.73 -4.69 -25.79
N ARG A 757 -19.42 -5.78 -26.48
CA ARG A 757 -18.27 -6.66 -26.19
C ARG A 757 -17.71 -7.24 -27.50
N PHE A 758 -16.73 -6.58 -28.09
CA PHE A 758 -15.81 -7.27 -29.00
C PHE A 758 -14.66 -7.85 -28.18
N ARG A 759 -14.67 -9.18 -28.00
CA ARG A 759 -13.50 -9.98 -27.63
C ARG A 759 -12.88 -10.48 -28.93
N ILE A 760 -11.66 -10.04 -29.23
CA ILE A 760 -10.87 -10.63 -30.32
C ILE A 760 -10.17 -11.88 -29.75
N HIS A 761 -10.53 -13.06 -30.26
CA HIS A 761 -9.77 -14.29 -30.08
C HIS A 761 -8.86 -14.47 -31.30
N GLN A 762 -7.54 -14.35 -31.12
CA GLN A 762 -6.58 -14.83 -32.11
C GLN A 762 -6.47 -16.35 -32.00
N ARG A 763 -6.91 -17.07 -33.04
CA ARG A 763 -6.63 -18.50 -33.22
C ARG A 763 -5.71 -18.64 -34.43
N ARG A 764 -4.48 -19.08 -34.19
CA ARG A 764 -3.53 -19.49 -35.24
C ARG A 764 -4.04 -20.83 -35.80
N LEU A 765 -4.31 -20.88 -37.11
CA LEU A 765 -4.44 -22.12 -37.87
C LEU A 765 -3.05 -22.48 -38.42
N ALA A 766 -2.64 -23.71 -38.17
CA ALA A 766 -1.80 -24.47 -39.09
C ALA A 766 -2.36 -25.88 -39.09
N ALA A 767 -2.81 -26.30 -40.27
CA ALA A 767 -3.32 -27.63 -40.57
C ALA A 767 -2.18 -28.53 -41.06
N ALA A 768 -2.31 -29.83 -40.77
CA ALA A 768 -1.92 -30.99 -41.59
C ALA A 768 -2.24 -32.22 -40.71
N GLU A 769 -3.25 -33.03 -41.06
CA GLU A 769 -3.09 -34.29 -41.83
C GLU A 769 -2.27 -35.34 -41.07
N SER A 770 -2.55 -36.64 -41.03
CA SER A 770 -3.61 -37.55 -41.47
C SER A 770 -3.11 -38.94 -41.01
N SER A 771 -4.01 -39.85 -40.66
CA SER A 771 -3.84 -41.33 -40.67
C SER A 771 -2.74 -42.04 -39.84
N PHE A 772 -3.22 -43.09 -39.14
CA PHE A 772 -2.56 -44.12 -38.30
C PHE A 772 -2.34 -43.83 -36.82
#